data_AF-A0A1G5UP22-F1
#
_entry.id   AF-A0A1G5UP22-F1
#
_cell.length_a   1.000
_cell.length_b   1.000
_cell.length_c   1.000
_cell.angle_alpha   90.00
_cell.angle_beta   90.00
_cell.angle_gamma   90.00
#
_symmetry.space_group_name_H-M   'P 1'
#
loop_
_entity.id
_entity.type
_entity.pdbx_description
1 polymer ?
#
loop_
_entity_poly.entity_id
_entity_poly.type
_entity_poly.pdbx_seq_one_letter_code
_entity_poly.pdbx_strand_id
1 'polypeptide(L)'
;MRILIDLQAAQTEASGRRGVGRYSTALAKFMAQSVGDDEIWLALNGRYAEAADQIRASFENLIPQERIRLFDVPARASHVPDGNAWRRRTGELLREAFLADLRPDFVHVSSVFEGLGEDAVTSINRLSQPFPTGVTLYDLIPLLNPDPYLERKFVRDWYFEKLASLKRADLLLAISESSRREALDHLALPPDRVVNISAAVDEIFQIRNLSYDQRGRLKKTYNIRKKFVMYTGGIDYRKNTEGLIKAWALLPLQIRSNYQLAIVCSIQPQDRDRLNALVSEVGLPRDAVIFTGYVPEDDLVGLYNICDLFVFPSLHEGFGLPALEAMTCGAPTIGADNSSLVEVIGLPEAMFDARSPTSIARTIEAVLEDVGFQDALRANAARQAQAFSWKNSAERAWAAIRHHVETQAARPTMVCLPHSRKPTLAFVSPLPPLQTGIADYSAELLPELGRFYDIEIVTDQEEMSDDFVVANYPRVSTKDFRRNSRHYDRIVYQFGNSDFHTHMFELLRQRPGIVVLHDLYLSGIQAWREHHHKEHRHFSRALVRSHGYRALIDHLEGEPDAAIWKYPVNHDVLEDAVGVIVHSAFNDQRLRAAGLEPEAIARIPHLRTVAHPNRASARKRLGITHDTFLLCTFGNVGKNKNSLKLLDAFADFAQACSIKTKLVFVGQGSSGDYKVAFDQRITQNELAGQVEVTGYVDKGTYGAYLAAADIAIQLRAFTRGETSGAVLDCLAHAIPTIVNAHGPMAELDEGAVVKLSEDPSRAEIAEAIGSLVERKAERQRLSEGATDLIRDVHAPYRIGELYWRAIETFSSIGTVARRELIMSMSVQDRSFASADEADVAVVSRCIDVNAPPRRSRVMYVDVSELVVRDWKSGIQRVVKCVLSEMLRHPPAGLRVEPVYASLDEGGAGYRSARRFTSRFLGQADDAWEDEPIEPANGDIFVGLDLAPILVPKIFDAGVYTMWRARGVRLHFVVYDLLPLLRPEFFALGAADDFSRWLGTIAQVADSVACISSAVADELKAYLTTAAMSRREGLKINWFHLGSELARPAGPSFDAPVAAIAQLELVDKPYVLMVGTLEPRKGHLQIIEACESLWKQGGDTCLVIVGRKGWLVDALVAKIETHPFLNTRLFWFSNIDDVALERFYSQALGLIAASYAEGYGLPLIEAAKRGIAIFARDIPVFREVAGSRATYFDRTGNALVHELSAWIDRLRNKTAIPSTGIPVLTWAQSAAQLLTVIREPESRAS
;
A
#
# COMPACT_ATOMS: atom_id res chain seq x y z
N MET A 1 -15.16 16.15 4.73
CA MET A 1 -15.99 14.93 4.78
C MET A 1 -15.37 13.85 3.92
N ARG A 2 -15.42 12.59 4.38
CA ARG A 2 -15.06 11.40 3.62
C ARG A 2 -16.31 10.72 3.09
N ILE A 3 -16.50 10.73 1.76
CA ILE A 3 -17.58 10.00 1.10
C ILE A 3 -17.02 8.74 0.46
N LEU A 4 -17.60 7.60 0.82
CA LEU A 4 -17.24 6.31 0.27
C LEU A 4 -18.34 5.84 -0.70
N ILE A 5 -17.98 5.65 -1.98
CA ILE A 5 -18.89 5.16 -3.01
C ILE A 5 -18.65 3.67 -3.20
N ASP A 6 -19.65 2.84 -2.89
CA ASP A 6 -19.68 1.43 -3.29
C ASP A 6 -20.11 1.33 -4.75
N LEU A 7 -19.17 0.89 -5.58
CA LEU A 7 -19.28 0.87 -7.02
C LEU A 7 -19.45 -0.54 -7.60
N GLN A 8 -19.94 -1.51 -6.83
CA GLN A 8 -20.17 -2.88 -7.31
C GLN A 8 -21.03 -2.96 -8.58
N ALA A 9 -22.00 -2.05 -8.74
CA ALA A 9 -22.84 -1.96 -9.94
C ALA A 9 -22.04 -1.71 -11.23
N ALA A 10 -20.84 -1.13 -11.14
CA ALA A 10 -19.92 -0.95 -12.27
C ALA A 10 -19.07 -2.21 -12.55
N GLN A 11 -19.07 -3.20 -11.65
CA GLN A 11 -18.25 -4.41 -11.75
C GLN A 11 -19.03 -5.63 -12.24
N THR A 12 -20.32 -5.75 -11.90
CA THR A 12 -21.14 -6.91 -12.25
C THR A 12 -21.36 -7.03 -13.76
N GLU A 13 -21.48 -8.26 -14.28
CA GLU A 13 -21.76 -8.48 -15.70
C GLU A 13 -23.16 -7.99 -16.08
N ALA A 14 -24.12 -8.10 -15.17
CA ALA A 14 -25.49 -7.66 -15.39
C ALA A 14 -25.60 -6.14 -15.59
N SER A 15 -24.85 -5.36 -14.80
CA SER A 15 -24.98 -3.88 -14.76
C SER A 15 -23.78 -3.14 -15.37
N GLY A 16 -22.56 -3.65 -15.22
CA GLY A 16 -21.30 -2.94 -15.47
C GLY A 16 -21.14 -2.36 -16.88
N ARG A 17 -21.66 -3.06 -17.91
CA ARG A 17 -21.66 -2.61 -19.32
C ARG A 17 -23.01 -2.10 -19.80
N ARG A 18 -24.00 -1.97 -18.91
CA ARG A 18 -25.36 -1.49 -19.19
C ARG A 18 -25.60 -0.14 -18.50
N GLY A 19 -26.84 0.36 -18.59
CA GLY A 19 -27.21 1.68 -18.08
C GLY A 19 -26.81 1.90 -16.62
N VAL A 20 -27.14 0.97 -15.71
CA VAL A 20 -26.87 1.09 -14.26
C VAL A 20 -25.37 1.20 -13.95
N GLY A 21 -24.52 0.35 -14.53
CA GLY A 21 -23.07 0.40 -14.30
C GLY A 21 -22.45 1.67 -14.88
N ARG A 22 -22.80 2.03 -16.12
CA ARG A 22 -22.32 3.28 -16.77
C ARG A 22 -22.72 4.51 -15.97
N TYR A 23 -23.95 4.55 -15.46
CA TYR A 23 -24.45 5.63 -14.59
C TYR A 23 -23.63 5.76 -13.33
N SER A 24 -23.42 4.62 -12.66
CA SER A 24 -22.67 4.56 -11.41
C SER A 24 -21.25 5.11 -11.61
N THR A 25 -20.56 4.65 -12.67
CA THR A 25 -19.22 5.13 -13.00
C THR A 25 -19.20 6.61 -13.37
N ALA A 26 -20.13 7.07 -14.22
CA ALA A 26 -20.19 8.47 -14.64
C ALA A 26 -20.47 9.41 -13.45
N LEU A 27 -21.50 9.11 -12.66
CA LEU A 27 -21.82 9.90 -11.46
C LEU A 27 -20.63 9.95 -10.50
N ALA A 28 -19.99 8.82 -10.21
CA ALA A 28 -18.82 8.77 -9.33
C ALA A 28 -17.64 9.61 -9.85
N LYS A 29 -17.36 9.58 -11.17
CA LYS A 29 -16.32 10.42 -11.78
C LYS A 29 -16.61 11.91 -11.64
N PHE A 30 -17.84 12.34 -11.93
CA PHE A 30 -18.22 13.75 -11.83
C PHE A 30 -18.33 14.22 -10.37
N MET A 31 -18.70 13.34 -9.43
CA MET A 31 -18.61 13.62 -8.00
C MET A 31 -17.15 13.82 -7.55
N ALA A 32 -16.22 12.96 -8.00
CA ALA A 32 -14.80 13.12 -7.72
C ALA A 32 -14.22 14.44 -8.29
N GLN A 33 -14.69 14.89 -9.46
CA GLN A 33 -14.29 16.18 -10.04
C GLN A 33 -14.84 17.39 -9.26
N SER A 34 -15.93 17.23 -8.51
CA SER A 34 -16.65 18.31 -7.83
C SER A 34 -16.42 18.35 -6.31
N VAL A 35 -15.47 17.54 -5.80
CA VAL A 35 -15.34 17.21 -4.37
C VAL A 35 -14.78 18.36 -3.50
N GLY A 36 -14.13 19.38 -4.08
CA GLY A 36 -13.53 20.46 -3.29
C GLY A 36 -12.51 19.95 -2.26
N ASP A 37 -12.62 20.39 -1.00
CA ASP A 37 -11.76 19.96 0.11
C ASP A 37 -12.15 18.60 0.72
N ASP A 38 -13.26 18.01 0.27
CA ASP A 38 -13.75 16.72 0.76
C ASP A 38 -13.01 15.54 0.08
N GLU A 39 -13.15 14.32 0.62
CA GLU A 39 -12.48 13.12 0.08
C GLU A 39 -13.51 12.17 -0.55
N ILE A 40 -13.31 11.79 -1.82
CA ILE A 40 -13.98 10.61 -2.41
C ILE A 40 -13.10 9.36 -2.25
N TRP A 41 -13.72 8.29 -1.79
CA TRP A 41 -13.17 6.94 -1.72
C TRP A 41 -14.05 5.99 -2.52
N LEU A 42 -13.47 4.92 -3.06
CA LEU A 42 -14.21 3.86 -3.77
C LEU A 42 -14.05 2.53 -3.06
N ALA A 43 -15.16 1.82 -2.85
CA ALA A 43 -15.19 0.43 -2.42
C ALA A 43 -15.56 -0.47 -3.60
N LEU A 44 -14.73 -1.47 -3.86
CA LEU A 44 -14.88 -2.44 -4.95
C LEU A 44 -14.85 -3.88 -4.40
N ASN A 45 -15.59 -4.78 -5.03
CA ASN A 45 -15.60 -6.19 -4.67
C ASN A 45 -14.48 -6.93 -5.42
N GLY A 46 -13.58 -7.59 -4.68
CA GLY A 46 -12.41 -8.30 -5.20
C GLY A 46 -12.74 -9.56 -5.98
N ARG A 47 -13.98 -10.06 -5.92
CA ARG A 47 -14.47 -11.12 -6.82
C ARG A 47 -14.44 -10.72 -8.29
N TYR A 48 -14.37 -9.42 -8.58
CA TYR A 48 -14.34 -8.85 -9.93
C TYR A 48 -13.03 -8.09 -10.20
N ALA A 49 -11.89 -8.78 -10.01
CA ALA A 49 -10.56 -8.17 -10.09
C ALA A 49 -10.28 -7.44 -11.44
N GLU A 50 -10.68 -8.02 -12.57
CA GLU A 50 -10.51 -7.37 -13.89
C GLU A 50 -11.29 -6.06 -14.00
N ALA A 51 -12.56 -6.07 -13.60
CA ALA A 51 -13.37 -4.85 -13.59
C ALA A 51 -12.85 -3.82 -12.58
N ALA A 52 -12.32 -4.28 -11.44
CA ALA A 52 -11.70 -3.40 -10.45
C ALA A 52 -10.43 -2.72 -10.97
N ASP A 53 -9.54 -3.42 -11.69
CA ASP A 53 -8.35 -2.81 -12.32
C ASP A 53 -8.76 -1.79 -13.40
N GLN A 54 -9.78 -2.09 -14.21
CA GLN A 54 -10.32 -1.15 -15.21
C GLN A 54 -10.91 0.11 -14.57
N ILE A 55 -11.73 -0.06 -13.53
CA ILE A 55 -12.28 1.07 -12.77
C ILE A 55 -11.12 1.88 -12.19
N ARG A 56 -10.18 1.24 -11.50
CA ARG A 56 -9.01 1.88 -10.90
C ARG A 56 -8.26 2.77 -11.89
N ALA A 57 -7.91 2.23 -13.07
CA ALA A 57 -7.24 2.98 -14.14
C ALA A 57 -8.07 4.19 -14.61
N SER A 58 -9.40 4.04 -14.70
CA SER A 58 -10.29 5.13 -15.12
C SER A 58 -10.40 6.30 -14.12
N PHE A 59 -9.86 6.14 -12.91
CA PHE A 59 -9.83 7.14 -11.83
C PHE A 59 -8.41 7.66 -11.50
N GLU A 60 -7.37 7.28 -12.25
CA GLU A 60 -5.95 7.60 -11.98
C GLU A 60 -5.66 9.08 -11.75
N ASN A 61 -6.38 9.98 -12.44
CA ASN A 61 -6.23 11.42 -12.34
C ASN A 61 -7.40 12.13 -11.62
N LEU A 62 -8.31 11.37 -11.00
CA LEU A 62 -9.51 11.91 -10.36
C LEU A 62 -9.45 11.76 -8.83
N ILE A 63 -8.93 10.63 -8.34
CA ILE A 63 -8.72 10.39 -6.92
C ILE A 63 -7.38 9.68 -6.70
N PRO A 64 -6.71 9.92 -5.56
CA PRO A 64 -5.52 9.16 -5.19
C PRO A 64 -5.81 7.65 -5.17
N GLN A 65 -4.90 6.87 -5.76
CA GLN A 65 -5.07 5.43 -5.96
C GLN A 65 -5.17 4.64 -4.65
N GLU A 66 -4.58 5.15 -3.58
CA GLU A 66 -4.69 4.63 -2.22
C GLU A 66 -6.13 4.68 -1.66
N ARG A 67 -7.01 5.52 -2.22
CA ARG A 67 -8.42 5.69 -1.81
C ARG A 67 -9.40 4.75 -2.53
N ILE A 68 -8.90 3.92 -3.44
CA ILE A 68 -9.67 2.84 -4.08
C ILE A 68 -9.34 1.55 -3.34
N ARG A 69 -10.32 0.94 -2.66
CA ARG A 69 -10.13 -0.19 -1.76
C ARG A 69 -11.00 -1.36 -2.18
N LEU A 70 -10.42 -2.57 -2.09
CA LEU A 70 -11.10 -3.81 -2.41
C LEU A 70 -11.49 -4.57 -1.14
N PHE A 71 -12.63 -5.23 -1.19
CA PHE A 71 -13.04 -6.21 -0.19
C PHE A 71 -13.36 -7.56 -0.84
N ASP A 72 -13.01 -8.65 -0.17
CA ASP A 72 -13.28 -10.02 -0.57
C ASP A 72 -14.48 -10.59 0.19
N VAL A 73 -15.19 -11.49 -0.48
CA VAL A 73 -16.35 -12.20 0.05
C VAL A 73 -16.28 -13.68 -0.34
N PRO A 74 -16.95 -14.59 0.40
CA PRO A 74 -17.01 -16.00 0.02
C PRO A 74 -17.62 -16.17 -1.38
N ALA A 75 -17.06 -17.06 -2.20
CA ALA A 75 -17.60 -17.37 -3.52
C ALA A 75 -18.96 -18.10 -3.43
N ARG A 76 -19.78 -17.98 -4.48
CA ARG A 76 -21.18 -18.47 -4.51
C ARG A 76 -22.07 -17.71 -3.53
N ALA A 77 -21.97 -16.39 -3.57
CA ALA A 77 -22.76 -15.47 -2.75
C ALA A 77 -24.04 -14.98 -3.44
N SER A 78 -24.36 -15.51 -4.63
CA SER A 78 -25.57 -15.12 -5.38
C SER A 78 -26.87 -15.48 -4.64
N HIS A 79 -27.99 -14.90 -5.08
CA HIS A 79 -29.30 -15.20 -4.54
C HIS A 79 -29.98 -16.42 -5.20
N VAL A 80 -29.33 -17.09 -6.14
CA VAL A 80 -29.83 -18.33 -6.73
C VAL A 80 -29.95 -19.40 -5.63
N PRO A 81 -31.10 -20.09 -5.49
CA PRO A 81 -31.28 -21.12 -4.47
C PRO A 81 -30.36 -22.34 -4.72
N ASP A 82 -29.20 -22.36 -4.07
CA ASP A 82 -28.16 -23.38 -4.25
C ASP A 82 -27.60 -23.92 -2.91
N GLY A 83 -28.21 -23.52 -1.78
CA GLY A 83 -27.76 -23.86 -0.43
C GLY A 83 -26.75 -22.88 0.19
N ASN A 84 -26.29 -21.85 -0.54
CA ASN A 84 -25.23 -20.92 -0.11
C ASN A 84 -25.77 -19.59 0.46
N ALA A 85 -27.02 -19.54 0.91
CA ALA A 85 -27.61 -18.31 1.48
C ALA A 85 -26.80 -17.74 2.67
N TRP A 86 -26.14 -18.60 3.44
CA TRP A 86 -25.25 -18.19 4.53
C TRP A 86 -24.00 -17.47 4.02
N ARG A 87 -23.44 -17.87 2.87
CA ARG A 87 -22.27 -17.22 2.25
C ARG A 87 -22.60 -15.81 1.83
N ARG A 88 -23.76 -15.63 1.20
CA ARG A 88 -24.31 -14.31 0.85
C ARG A 88 -24.44 -13.40 2.07
N ARG A 89 -25.11 -13.88 3.12
CA ARG A 89 -25.30 -13.11 4.37
C ARG A 89 -23.97 -12.78 5.04
N THR A 90 -23.04 -13.74 5.07
CA THR A 90 -21.69 -13.51 5.58
C THR A 90 -20.95 -12.46 4.74
N GLY A 91 -21.07 -12.51 3.41
CA GLY A 91 -20.51 -11.50 2.51
C GLY A 91 -21.12 -10.11 2.73
N GLU A 92 -22.43 -10.01 2.94
CA GLU A 92 -23.12 -8.74 3.29
C GLU A 92 -22.54 -8.13 4.58
N LEU A 93 -22.32 -8.95 5.62
CA LEU A 93 -21.72 -8.51 6.88
C LEU A 93 -20.24 -8.13 6.72
N LEU A 94 -19.46 -8.94 5.99
CA LEU A 94 -18.04 -8.66 5.69
C LEU A 94 -17.87 -7.33 4.96
N ARG A 95 -18.74 -7.07 3.98
CA ARG A 95 -18.79 -5.80 3.26
C ARG A 95 -19.10 -4.64 4.20
N GLU A 96 -20.16 -4.72 5.01
CA GLU A 96 -20.51 -3.61 5.91
C GLU A 96 -19.40 -3.34 6.96
N ALA A 97 -18.76 -4.39 7.49
CA ALA A 97 -17.62 -4.24 8.38
C ALA A 97 -16.43 -3.55 7.68
N PHE A 98 -16.10 -3.96 6.46
CA PHE A 98 -15.07 -3.32 5.64
C PHE A 98 -15.37 -1.84 5.39
N LEU A 99 -16.62 -1.48 5.05
CA LEU A 99 -17.00 -0.09 4.84
C LEU A 99 -16.83 0.74 6.12
N ALA A 100 -17.14 0.16 7.29
CA ALA A 100 -16.95 0.82 8.59
C ALA A 100 -15.48 1.07 8.93
N ASP A 101 -14.59 0.12 8.62
CA ASP A 101 -13.15 0.25 8.87
C ASP A 101 -12.51 1.39 8.06
N LEU A 102 -13.12 1.79 6.94
CA LEU A 102 -12.71 2.97 6.16
C LEU A 102 -13.14 4.31 6.78
N ARG A 103 -13.92 4.29 7.88
CA ARG A 103 -14.39 5.46 8.63
C ARG A 103 -15.02 6.56 7.76
N PRO A 104 -16.03 6.23 6.92
CA PRO A 104 -16.69 7.23 6.09
C PRO A 104 -17.60 8.14 6.93
N ASP A 105 -17.72 9.41 6.52
CA ASP A 105 -18.78 10.31 7.02
C ASP A 105 -20.12 10.00 6.32
N PHE A 106 -20.07 9.42 5.12
CA PHE A 106 -21.24 8.99 4.36
C PHE A 106 -20.88 7.86 3.38
N VAL A 107 -21.74 6.87 3.24
CA VAL A 107 -21.60 5.82 2.21
C VAL A 107 -22.66 5.99 1.12
N HIS A 108 -22.25 6.01 -0.15
CA HIS A 108 -23.16 5.98 -1.29
C HIS A 108 -23.09 4.61 -1.98
N VAL A 109 -24.20 3.87 -1.94
CA VAL A 109 -24.32 2.57 -2.64
C VAL A 109 -24.95 2.79 -4.00
N SER A 110 -24.20 2.50 -5.05
CA SER A 110 -24.62 2.79 -6.42
C SER A 110 -25.83 1.99 -6.87
N SER A 111 -26.01 0.77 -6.38
CA SER A 111 -27.21 -0.05 -6.58
C SER A 111 -27.29 -1.12 -5.48
N VAL A 112 -28.47 -1.29 -4.88
CA VAL A 112 -28.75 -2.43 -3.99
C VAL A 112 -29.33 -3.64 -4.75
N PHE A 113 -29.76 -3.46 -6.00
CA PHE A 113 -30.35 -4.52 -6.82
C PHE A 113 -29.31 -5.29 -7.63
N GLU A 114 -28.23 -5.70 -6.96
CA GLU A 114 -27.17 -6.55 -7.51
C GLU A 114 -27.20 -7.95 -6.87
N GLY A 115 -26.48 -8.92 -7.45
CA GLY A 115 -26.24 -10.23 -6.83
C GLY A 115 -27.34 -11.28 -7.02
N LEU A 116 -28.25 -11.11 -7.99
CA LEU A 116 -29.26 -12.15 -8.27
C LEU A 116 -28.61 -13.45 -8.76
N GLY A 117 -27.71 -13.35 -9.74
CA GLY A 117 -26.99 -14.49 -10.35
C GLY A 117 -25.46 -14.39 -10.24
N GLU A 118 -24.95 -13.46 -9.45
CA GLU A 118 -23.53 -13.12 -9.36
C GLU A 118 -23.10 -12.94 -7.88
N ASP A 119 -21.80 -12.90 -7.60
CA ASP A 119 -21.22 -12.82 -6.25
C ASP A 119 -21.28 -11.41 -5.59
N ALA A 120 -21.97 -10.45 -6.21
CA ALA A 120 -22.15 -9.12 -5.63
C ALA A 120 -23.04 -9.19 -4.37
N VAL A 121 -22.58 -8.59 -3.29
CA VAL A 121 -23.30 -8.56 -2.02
C VAL A 121 -23.56 -7.11 -1.63
N THR A 122 -24.82 -6.79 -1.37
CA THR A 122 -25.26 -5.43 -1.05
C THR A 122 -26.30 -5.48 0.05
N SER A 123 -26.12 -4.65 1.05
CA SER A 123 -27.03 -4.51 2.18
C SER A 123 -26.83 -3.14 2.84
N ILE A 124 -27.87 -2.72 3.56
CA ILE A 124 -27.89 -1.50 4.38
C ILE A 124 -28.27 -1.90 5.81
N ASN A 125 -27.53 -1.43 6.81
CA ASN A 125 -27.84 -1.58 8.25
C ASN A 125 -28.11 -3.03 8.68
N ARG A 126 -27.25 -3.98 8.30
CA ARG A 126 -27.21 -5.33 8.88
C ARG A 126 -26.35 -5.37 10.14
N LEU A 127 -25.25 -4.63 10.15
CA LEU A 127 -24.48 -4.27 11.34
C LEU A 127 -24.97 -2.92 11.89
N SER A 128 -24.68 -2.63 13.15
CA SER A 128 -24.89 -1.31 13.74
C SER A 128 -23.90 -0.33 13.11
N GLN A 129 -24.33 0.35 12.04
CA GLN A 129 -23.44 1.22 11.27
C GLN A 129 -23.23 2.56 12.00
N PRO A 130 -21.98 3.04 12.12
CA PRO A 130 -21.69 4.35 12.69
C PRO A 130 -21.84 5.51 11.67
N PHE A 131 -22.30 5.23 10.44
CA PHE A 131 -22.36 6.20 9.34
C PHE A 131 -23.71 6.18 8.61
N PRO A 132 -24.19 7.31 8.08
CA PRO A 132 -25.36 7.38 7.21
C PRO A 132 -25.07 6.79 5.83
N THR A 133 -26.09 6.15 5.22
CA THR A 133 -25.98 5.52 3.90
C THR A 133 -27.03 6.04 2.91
N GLY A 134 -26.57 6.45 1.72
CA GLY A 134 -27.39 6.81 0.58
C GLY A 134 -27.41 5.74 -0.52
N VAL A 135 -28.50 5.63 -1.29
CA VAL A 135 -28.62 4.69 -2.42
C VAL A 135 -29.17 5.40 -3.67
N THR A 136 -28.58 5.14 -4.84
CA THR A 136 -29.19 5.60 -6.11
C THR A 136 -30.46 4.79 -6.41
N LEU A 137 -31.58 5.48 -6.60
CA LEU A 137 -32.85 4.89 -6.98
C LEU A 137 -33.06 5.04 -8.50
N TYR A 138 -32.95 3.91 -9.21
CA TYR A 138 -33.18 3.87 -10.66
C TYR A 138 -34.67 3.83 -10.98
N ASP A 139 -35.38 2.80 -10.51
CA ASP A 139 -36.81 2.62 -10.73
C ASP A 139 -37.43 1.62 -9.73
N LEU A 140 -38.76 1.56 -9.70
CA LEU A 140 -39.53 0.54 -8.99
C LEU A 140 -40.38 -0.31 -9.96
N ILE A 141 -39.93 -0.47 -11.20
CA ILE A 141 -40.72 -1.12 -12.27
C ILE A 141 -41.17 -2.54 -11.87
N PRO A 142 -40.32 -3.43 -11.32
CA PRO A 142 -40.76 -4.77 -10.91
C PRO A 142 -41.79 -4.76 -9.77
N LEU A 143 -41.76 -3.75 -8.88
CA LEU A 143 -42.76 -3.59 -7.82
C LEU A 143 -44.12 -3.19 -8.38
N LEU A 144 -44.12 -2.27 -9.36
CA LEU A 144 -45.33 -1.69 -9.94
C LEU A 144 -45.95 -2.58 -11.01
N ASN A 145 -45.14 -3.39 -11.69
CA ASN A 145 -45.55 -4.37 -12.68
C ASN A 145 -45.02 -5.77 -12.32
N PRO A 146 -45.56 -6.46 -11.30
CA PRO A 146 -45.03 -7.76 -10.87
C PRO A 146 -45.02 -8.83 -11.97
N ASP A 147 -45.95 -8.73 -12.93
CA ASP A 147 -45.97 -9.55 -14.14
C ASP A 147 -45.36 -8.73 -15.30
N PRO A 148 -44.30 -9.21 -15.99
CA PRO A 148 -43.70 -10.56 -15.94
C PRO A 148 -42.46 -10.70 -15.02
N TYR A 149 -42.06 -9.67 -14.27
CA TYR A 149 -40.72 -9.63 -13.65
C TYR A 149 -40.56 -10.52 -12.39
N LEU A 150 -41.63 -10.76 -11.62
CA LEU A 150 -41.58 -11.40 -10.30
C LEU A 150 -42.34 -12.74 -10.24
N GLU A 151 -42.56 -13.39 -11.39
CA GLU A 151 -43.22 -14.71 -11.46
C GLU A 151 -42.42 -15.79 -10.74
N ARG A 152 -41.10 -15.78 -10.90
CA ARG A 152 -40.20 -16.76 -10.27
C ARG A 152 -40.01 -16.42 -8.80
N LYS A 153 -40.40 -17.35 -7.91
CA LYS A 153 -40.34 -17.14 -6.44
C LYS A 153 -38.99 -16.61 -5.95
N PHE A 154 -37.86 -17.17 -6.41
CA PHE A 154 -36.55 -16.74 -5.92
C PHE A 154 -36.17 -15.32 -6.38
N VAL A 155 -36.58 -14.90 -7.58
CA VAL A 155 -36.38 -13.52 -8.08
C VAL A 155 -37.23 -12.55 -7.25
N ARG A 156 -38.47 -12.96 -6.94
CA ARG A 156 -39.37 -12.19 -6.08
C ARG A 156 -38.83 -12.04 -4.66
N ASP A 157 -38.35 -13.12 -4.05
CA ASP A 157 -37.76 -13.09 -2.70
C ASP A 157 -36.51 -12.20 -2.66
N TRP A 158 -35.62 -12.33 -3.66
CA TRP A 158 -34.46 -11.45 -3.85
C TRP A 158 -34.87 -9.98 -3.93
N TYR A 159 -35.81 -9.66 -4.82
CA TYR A 159 -36.24 -8.29 -5.07
C TYR A 159 -36.82 -7.65 -3.81
N PHE A 160 -37.69 -8.35 -3.08
CA PHE A 160 -38.25 -7.83 -1.83
C PHE A 160 -37.21 -7.72 -0.70
N GLU A 161 -36.23 -8.62 -0.63
CA GLU A 161 -35.10 -8.48 0.31
C GLU A 161 -34.28 -7.21 0.01
N LYS A 162 -33.96 -6.95 -1.27
CA LYS A 162 -33.26 -5.73 -1.69
C LYS A 162 -34.11 -4.48 -1.48
N LEU A 163 -35.42 -4.55 -1.72
CA LEU A 163 -36.36 -3.45 -1.45
C LEU A 163 -36.43 -3.12 0.05
N ALA A 164 -36.42 -4.13 0.92
CA ALA A 164 -36.34 -3.92 2.37
C ALA A 164 -35.01 -3.26 2.77
N SER A 165 -33.91 -3.60 2.09
CA SER A 165 -32.62 -2.93 2.27
C SER A 165 -32.64 -1.48 1.81
N LEU A 166 -33.23 -1.20 0.64
CA LEU A 166 -33.42 0.15 0.10
C LEU A 166 -34.18 1.05 1.09
N LYS A 167 -35.25 0.55 1.71
CA LYS A 167 -36.05 1.29 2.70
C LYS A 167 -35.28 1.68 3.96
N ARG A 168 -34.19 0.98 4.29
CA ARG A 168 -33.33 1.30 5.44
C ARG A 168 -32.29 2.39 5.17
N ALA A 169 -32.08 2.78 3.90
CA ALA A 169 -31.12 3.83 3.54
C ALA A 169 -31.58 5.20 4.05
N ASP A 170 -30.67 6.00 4.59
CA ASP A 170 -30.97 7.32 5.13
C ASP A 170 -31.35 8.32 4.04
N LEU A 171 -30.82 8.14 2.82
CA LEU A 171 -31.09 8.99 1.66
C LEU A 171 -31.23 8.16 0.38
N LEU A 172 -32.20 8.50 -0.48
CA LEU A 172 -32.34 7.97 -1.82
C LEU A 172 -32.07 9.07 -2.86
N LEU A 173 -31.20 8.78 -3.81
CA LEU A 173 -30.86 9.66 -4.92
C LEU A 173 -31.58 9.17 -6.18
N ALA A 174 -32.77 9.70 -6.44
CA ALA A 174 -33.62 9.30 -7.56
C ALA A 174 -33.10 9.89 -8.89
N ILE A 175 -33.04 9.06 -9.92
CA ILE A 175 -32.57 9.49 -11.26
C ILE A 175 -33.61 10.30 -12.05
N SER A 176 -34.84 10.41 -11.58
CA SER A 176 -35.93 11.19 -12.19
C SER A 176 -36.93 11.64 -11.13
N GLU A 177 -37.79 12.60 -11.48
CA GLU A 177 -38.92 12.97 -10.62
C GLU A 177 -39.97 11.86 -10.59
N SER A 178 -40.12 11.07 -11.67
CA SER A 178 -40.96 9.87 -11.70
C SER A 178 -40.52 8.87 -10.62
N SER A 179 -39.26 8.46 -10.63
CA SER A 179 -38.71 7.50 -9.65
C SER A 179 -38.77 8.05 -8.23
N ARG A 180 -38.59 9.38 -8.05
CA ARG A 180 -38.81 10.03 -6.75
C ARG A 180 -40.23 9.83 -6.25
N ARG A 181 -41.24 10.17 -7.06
CA ARG A 181 -42.66 10.04 -6.68
C ARG A 181 -43.03 8.59 -6.42
N GLU A 182 -42.56 7.66 -7.24
CA GLU A 182 -42.79 6.23 -7.02
C GLU A 182 -42.30 5.76 -5.64
N ALA A 183 -41.13 6.23 -5.20
CA ALA A 183 -40.64 5.93 -3.85
C ALA A 183 -41.49 6.57 -2.75
N LEU A 184 -41.97 7.79 -2.92
CA LEU A 184 -42.86 8.43 -1.94
C LEU A 184 -44.19 7.67 -1.85
N ASP A 185 -44.81 7.37 -2.99
CA ASP A 185 -46.15 6.82 -3.08
C ASP A 185 -46.19 5.32 -2.71
N HIS A 186 -45.20 4.54 -3.15
CA HIS A 186 -45.22 3.07 -3.01
C HIS A 186 -44.30 2.52 -1.92
N LEU A 187 -43.26 3.27 -1.53
CA LEU A 187 -42.41 2.89 -0.40
C LEU A 187 -42.75 3.63 0.89
N ALA A 188 -43.61 4.66 0.82
CA ALA A 188 -44.01 5.51 1.94
C ALA A 188 -42.81 6.16 2.65
N LEU A 189 -41.82 6.59 1.87
CA LEU A 189 -40.63 7.25 2.39
C LEU A 189 -40.86 8.76 2.60
N PRO A 190 -40.27 9.36 3.65
CA PRO A 190 -40.33 10.80 3.86
C PRO A 190 -39.76 11.63 2.68
N PRO A 191 -40.37 12.78 2.31
CA PRO A 191 -39.91 13.60 1.17
C PRO A 191 -38.48 14.11 1.26
N ASP A 192 -37.97 14.33 2.48
CA ASP A 192 -36.60 14.76 2.80
C ASP A 192 -35.58 13.63 2.63
N ARG A 193 -36.02 12.37 2.57
CA ARG A 193 -35.18 11.19 2.33
C ARG A 193 -35.06 10.79 0.87
N VAL A 194 -35.77 11.43 -0.06
CA VAL A 194 -35.70 11.10 -1.48
C VAL A 194 -35.44 12.36 -2.28
N VAL A 195 -34.26 12.48 -2.89
CA VAL A 195 -33.85 13.64 -3.67
C VAL A 195 -33.69 13.25 -5.13
N ASN A 196 -34.36 13.97 -6.02
CA ASN A 196 -34.13 13.84 -7.45
C ASN A 196 -32.77 14.45 -7.77
N ILE A 197 -31.87 13.67 -8.35
CA ILE A 197 -30.56 14.10 -8.85
C ILE A 197 -30.49 14.08 -10.38
N SER A 198 -31.54 13.62 -11.05
CA SER A 198 -31.59 13.40 -12.49
C SER A 198 -30.52 12.41 -12.99
N ALA A 199 -30.36 12.32 -14.31
CA ALA A 199 -29.30 11.56 -14.96
C ALA A 199 -28.85 12.27 -16.24
N ALA A 200 -27.86 11.71 -16.93
CA ALA A 200 -27.35 12.26 -18.18
C ALA A 200 -26.82 11.17 -19.12
N VAL A 201 -26.48 11.57 -20.36
CA VAL A 201 -25.87 10.71 -21.38
C VAL A 201 -24.34 10.81 -21.35
N ASP A 202 -23.70 9.83 -21.98
CA ASP A 202 -22.24 9.81 -22.19
C ASP A 202 -21.80 10.84 -23.24
N GLU A 203 -20.59 11.37 -23.12
CA GLU A 203 -20.06 12.45 -24.00
C GLU A 203 -19.88 12.02 -25.46
N ILE A 204 -19.83 10.70 -25.70
CA ILE A 204 -19.76 10.14 -27.05
C ILE A 204 -21.00 10.44 -27.90
N PHE A 205 -22.17 10.67 -27.26
CA PHE A 205 -23.40 11.07 -27.91
C PHE A 205 -23.37 12.57 -28.18
N GLN A 206 -23.20 12.93 -29.45
CA GLN A 206 -23.11 14.32 -29.88
C GLN A 206 -23.47 14.44 -31.36
N ILE A 207 -23.78 15.66 -31.78
CA ILE A 207 -24.02 15.97 -33.19
C ILE A 207 -22.70 15.80 -33.97
N ARG A 208 -22.71 14.95 -35.00
CA ARG A 208 -21.57 14.64 -35.86
C ARG A 208 -21.84 14.97 -37.32
N ASN A 209 -20.87 15.62 -37.95
CA ASN A 209 -20.89 15.87 -39.39
C ASN A 209 -20.40 14.63 -40.16
N LEU A 210 -21.30 13.67 -40.40
CA LEU A 210 -20.99 12.49 -41.19
C LEU A 210 -20.97 12.78 -42.69
N SER A 211 -19.88 12.38 -43.36
CA SER A 211 -19.72 12.43 -44.82
C SER A 211 -20.72 11.52 -45.55
N TYR A 212 -20.93 11.77 -46.84
CA TYR A 212 -21.81 10.95 -47.68
C TYR A 212 -21.44 9.46 -47.64
N ASP A 213 -20.14 9.15 -47.71
CA ASP A 213 -19.64 7.77 -47.68
C ASP A 213 -19.87 7.09 -46.32
N GLN A 214 -19.68 7.81 -45.21
CA GLN A 214 -19.98 7.28 -43.86
C GLN A 214 -21.47 6.96 -43.69
N ARG A 215 -22.34 7.86 -44.16
CA ARG A 215 -23.80 7.64 -44.16
C ARG A 215 -24.17 6.44 -45.01
N GLY A 216 -23.58 6.33 -46.20
CA GLY A 216 -23.76 5.20 -47.12
C GLY A 216 -23.28 3.87 -46.51
N ARG A 217 -22.14 3.87 -45.82
CA ARG A 217 -21.60 2.72 -45.10
C ARG A 217 -22.58 2.23 -44.05
N LEU A 218 -23.02 3.10 -43.13
CA LEU A 218 -23.95 2.73 -42.05
C LEU A 218 -25.24 2.12 -42.61
N LYS A 219 -25.85 2.78 -43.59
CA LYS A 219 -27.07 2.29 -44.24
C LYS A 219 -26.87 0.92 -44.90
N LYS A 220 -25.76 0.74 -45.61
CA LYS A 220 -25.43 -0.55 -46.25
C LYS A 220 -25.19 -1.65 -45.23
N THR A 221 -24.40 -1.39 -44.17
CA THR A 221 -24.08 -2.34 -43.11
C THR A 221 -25.34 -2.87 -42.44
N TYR A 222 -26.30 -2.00 -42.13
CA TYR A 222 -27.53 -2.35 -41.42
C TYR A 222 -28.74 -2.58 -42.33
N ASN A 223 -28.55 -2.69 -43.65
CA ASN A 223 -29.58 -2.93 -44.67
C ASN A 223 -30.75 -1.91 -44.64
N ILE A 224 -30.44 -0.65 -44.32
CA ILE A 224 -31.36 0.49 -44.39
C ILE A 224 -31.27 1.08 -45.80
N ARG A 225 -32.38 1.02 -46.56
CA ARG A 225 -32.44 1.39 -47.99
C ARG A 225 -33.13 2.73 -48.23
N LYS A 226 -33.92 3.22 -47.27
CA LYS A 226 -34.71 4.45 -47.38
C LYS A 226 -34.31 5.48 -46.32
N LYS A 227 -35.11 6.54 -46.21
CA LYS A 227 -35.21 7.31 -44.97
C LYS A 227 -35.73 6.40 -43.86
N PHE A 228 -35.47 6.70 -42.59
CA PHE A 228 -35.85 5.78 -41.53
C PHE A 228 -36.21 6.46 -40.22
N VAL A 229 -37.19 5.87 -39.56
CA VAL A 229 -37.57 6.13 -38.18
C VAL A 229 -36.85 5.10 -37.31
N MET A 230 -36.28 5.54 -36.21
CA MET A 230 -35.42 4.72 -35.36
C MET A 230 -36.04 4.50 -33.98
N TYR A 231 -35.86 3.28 -33.47
CA TYR A 231 -36.08 2.94 -32.07
C TYR A 231 -34.84 2.19 -31.54
N THR A 232 -34.49 2.44 -30.29
CA THR A 232 -33.55 1.60 -29.51
C THR A 232 -33.98 1.56 -28.05
N GLY A 233 -33.60 0.49 -27.34
CA GLY A 233 -34.05 0.26 -25.96
C GLY A 233 -34.22 -1.21 -25.55
N GLY A 234 -33.93 -2.18 -26.43
CA GLY A 234 -34.14 -3.60 -26.18
C GLY A 234 -35.56 -4.09 -26.50
N ILE A 235 -35.84 -5.38 -26.27
CA ILE A 235 -37.13 -6.04 -26.62
C ILE A 235 -37.91 -6.49 -25.37
N ASP A 236 -37.62 -5.88 -24.22
CA ASP A 236 -38.39 -6.16 -23.00
C ASP A 236 -39.85 -5.69 -23.14
N TYR A 237 -40.80 -6.36 -22.49
CA TYR A 237 -42.24 -6.06 -22.58
C TYR A 237 -42.56 -4.57 -22.38
N ARG A 238 -41.93 -3.92 -21.40
CA ARG A 238 -42.17 -2.49 -21.12
C ARG A 238 -41.73 -1.57 -22.24
N LYS A 239 -40.87 -2.03 -23.15
CA LYS A 239 -40.36 -1.24 -24.27
C LYS A 239 -41.33 -1.15 -25.44
N ASN A 240 -42.38 -1.99 -25.45
CA ASN A 240 -43.53 -1.86 -26.34
C ASN A 240 -43.19 -1.83 -27.85
N THR A 241 -42.22 -2.66 -28.25
CA THR A 241 -41.78 -2.75 -29.65
C THR A 241 -42.91 -3.22 -30.58
N GLU A 242 -43.81 -4.04 -30.06
CA GLU A 242 -44.99 -4.58 -30.70
C GLU A 242 -46.02 -3.49 -30.93
N GLY A 243 -46.22 -2.61 -29.94
CA GLY A 243 -47.07 -1.42 -30.07
C GLY A 243 -46.58 -0.49 -31.18
N LEU A 244 -45.27 -0.30 -31.29
CA LEU A 244 -44.66 0.50 -32.35
C LEU A 244 -44.79 -0.15 -33.73
N ILE A 245 -44.62 -1.47 -33.87
CA ILE A 245 -44.84 -2.17 -35.15
C ILE A 245 -46.31 -2.06 -35.58
N LYS A 246 -47.25 -2.22 -34.64
CA LYS A 246 -48.68 -2.05 -34.90
C LYS A 246 -48.98 -0.60 -35.33
N ALA A 247 -48.38 0.39 -34.68
CA ALA A 247 -48.50 1.79 -35.07
C ALA A 247 -47.95 2.05 -36.48
N TRP A 248 -46.80 1.45 -36.80
CA TRP A 248 -46.20 1.56 -38.13
C TRP A 248 -47.13 1.04 -39.23
N ALA A 249 -47.87 -0.03 -38.97
CA ALA A 249 -48.85 -0.58 -39.92
C ALA A 249 -50.03 0.36 -40.19
N LEU A 250 -50.36 1.25 -39.27
CA LEU A 250 -51.46 2.22 -39.38
C LEU A 250 -51.08 3.47 -40.20
N LEU A 251 -49.79 3.70 -40.47
CA LEU A 251 -49.34 4.88 -41.22
C LEU A 251 -49.82 4.86 -42.69
N PRO A 252 -50.07 6.04 -43.29
CA PRO A 252 -50.41 6.16 -44.71
C PRO A 252 -49.39 5.45 -45.61
N LEU A 253 -49.88 4.90 -46.74
CA LEU A 253 -49.04 4.17 -47.69
C LEU A 253 -47.90 5.04 -48.23
N GLN A 254 -48.13 6.35 -48.37
CA GLN A 254 -47.14 7.34 -48.81
C GLN A 254 -45.94 7.39 -47.86
N ILE A 255 -46.19 7.45 -46.55
CA ILE A 255 -45.14 7.43 -45.52
C ILE A 255 -44.42 6.08 -45.52
N ARG A 256 -45.16 4.97 -45.49
CA ARG A 256 -44.59 3.61 -45.50
C ARG A 256 -43.78 3.29 -46.77
N SER A 257 -44.07 3.97 -47.87
CA SER A 257 -43.32 3.83 -49.12
C SER A 257 -41.99 4.59 -49.09
N ASN A 258 -41.90 5.70 -48.34
CA ASN A 258 -40.73 6.58 -48.27
C ASN A 258 -39.79 6.28 -47.10
N TYR A 259 -40.29 5.65 -46.03
CA TYR A 259 -39.55 5.40 -44.79
C TYR A 259 -39.51 3.91 -44.41
N GLN A 260 -38.49 3.52 -43.64
CA GLN A 260 -38.40 2.22 -42.94
C GLN A 260 -38.39 2.44 -41.42
N LEU A 261 -38.87 1.46 -40.66
CA LEU A 261 -38.70 1.43 -39.21
C LEU A 261 -37.45 0.62 -38.86
N ALA A 262 -36.43 1.24 -38.29
CA ALA A 262 -35.22 0.56 -37.81
C ALA A 262 -35.32 0.30 -36.31
N ILE A 263 -35.39 -0.99 -35.93
CA ILE A 263 -35.30 -1.47 -34.55
C ILE A 263 -33.82 -1.76 -34.28
N VAL A 264 -33.15 -0.83 -33.61
CA VAL A 264 -31.70 -0.79 -33.41
C VAL A 264 -31.34 -1.32 -32.03
N CYS A 265 -31.33 -2.63 -31.86
CA CYS A 265 -30.84 -3.26 -30.62
C CYS A 265 -30.46 -4.73 -30.83
N SER A 266 -29.69 -5.26 -29.88
CA SER A 266 -29.51 -6.71 -29.79
C SER A 266 -30.86 -7.40 -29.61
N ILE A 267 -31.08 -8.47 -30.36
CA ILE A 267 -32.34 -9.21 -30.39
C ILE A 267 -32.03 -10.70 -30.34
N GLN A 268 -32.67 -11.41 -29.43
CA GLN A 268 -32.54 -12.85 -29.37
C GLN A 268 -33.28 -13.50 -30.55
N PRO A 269 -32.87 -14.68 -31.04
CA PRO A 269 -33.53 -15.35 -32.16
C PRO A 269 -35.04 -15.50 -31.96
N GLN A 270 -35.46 -15.92 -30.76
CA GLN A 270 -36.88 -16.08 -30.42
C GLN A 270 -37.69 -14.78 -30.53
N ASP A 271 -37.14 -13.65 -30.07
CA ASP A 271 -37.80 -12.35 -30.16
C ASP A 271 -37.84 -11.84 -31.60
N ARG A 272 -36.77 -12.11 -32.37
CA ARG A 272 -36.72 -11.78 -33.80
C ARG A 272 -37.80 -12.54 -34.55
N ASP A 273 -37.96 -13.83 -34.31
CA ASP A 273 -38.99 -14.64 -34.96
C ASP A 273 -40.40 -14.17 -34.58
N ARG A 274 -40.62 -13.88 -33.30
CA ARG A 274 -41.89 -13.35 -32.78
C ARG A 274 -42.24 -11.99 -33.40
N LEU A 275 -41.28 -11.07 -33.51
CA LEU A 275 -41.50 -9.75 -34.11
C LEU A 275 -41.65 -9.84 -35.64
N ASN A 276 -40.92 -10.73 -36.33
CA ASN A 276 -41.13 -10.98 -37.77
C ASN A 276 -42.51 -11.58 -38.07
N ALA A 277 -43.00 -12.48 -37.21
CA ALA A 277 -44.35 -13.01 -37.29
C ALA A 277 -45.38 -11.89 -37.13
N LEU A 278 -45.20 -11.01 -36.15
CA LEU A 278 -46.06 -9.84 -35.96
C LEU A 278 -46.05 -8.90 -37.18
N VAL A 279 -44.87 -8.60 -37.75
CA VAL A 279 -44.75 -7.78 -38.99
C VAL A 279 -45.58 -8.39 -40.13
N SER A 280 -45.55 -9.71 -40.28
CA SER A 280 -46.33 -10.43 -41.29
C SER A 280 -47.83 -10.40 -40.98
N GLU A 281 -48.22 -10.58 -39.71
CA GLU A 281 -49.60 -10.56 -39.22
C GLU A 281 -50.28 -9.22 -39.48
N VAL A 282 -49.58 -8.10 -39.24
CA VAL A 282 -50.11 -6.74 -39.47
C VAL A 282 -50.04 -6.31 -40.94
N GLY A 283 -49.68 -7.21 -41.86
CA GLY A 283 -49.69 -6.97 -43.31
C GLY A 283 -48.58 -6.04 -43.82
N LEU A 284 -47.45 -5.92 -43.10
CA LEU A 284 -46.30 -5.13 -43.54
C LEU A 284 -45.37 -5.97 -44.44
N PRO A 285 -44.76 -5.38 -45.49
CA PRO A 285 -43.75 -6.08 -46.28
C PRO A 285 -42.48 -6.33 -45.45
N ARG A 286 -41.73 -7.38 -45.80
CA ARG A 286 -40.54 -7.84 -45.03
C ARG A 286 -39.44 -6.78 -44.87
N ASP A 287 -39.38 -5.79 -45.75
CA ASP A 287 -38.40 -4.71 -45.72
C ASP A 287 -38.92 -3.40 -45.07
N ALA A 288 -40.17 -3.37 -44.57
CA ALA A 288 -40.71 -2.21 -43.86
C ALA A 288 -40.08 -2.01 -42.47
N VAL A 289 -39.71 -3.10 -41.79
CA VAL A 289 -39.10 -3.10 -40.47
C VAL A 289 -37.73 -3.77 -40.54
N ILE A 290 -36.69 -3.06 -40.12
CA ILE A 290 -35.30 -3.51 -40.15
C ILE A 290 -34.83 -3.81 -38.73
N PHE A 291 -34.50 -5.07 -38.48
CA PHE A 291 -33.90 -5.52 -37.21
C PHE A 291 -32.37 -5.59 -37.37
N THR A 292 -31.66 -4.58 -36.89
CA THR A 292 -30.20 -4.45 -37.11
C THR A 292 -29.39 -5.50 -36.34
N GLY A 293 -29.91 -5.97 -35.21
CA GLY A 293 -29.12 -6.73 -34.24
C GLY A 293 -28.21 -5.79 -33.43
N TYR A 294 -27.18 -6.36 -32.80
CA TYR A 294 -26.21 -5.58 -32.03
C TYR A 294 -25.51 -4.54 -32.92
N VAL A 295 -25.51 -3.29 -32.46
CA VAL A 295 -24.85 -2.17 -33.13
C VAL A 295 -23.75 -1.64 -32.21
N PRO A 296 -22.48 -1.60 -32.66
CA PRO A 296 -21.41 -0.96 -31.90
C PRO A 296 -21.72 0.51 -31.61
N GLU A 297 -21.25 1.00 -30.48
CA GLU A 297 -21.61 2.33 -29.97
C GLU A 297 -21.30 3.48 -30.94
N ASP A 298 -20.17 3.44 -31.65
CA ASP A 298 -19.81 4.44 -32.67
C ASP A 298 -20.82 4.50 -33.83
N ASP A 299 -21.29 3.33 -34.28
CA ASP A 299 -22.31 3.23 -35.31
C ASP A 299 -23.69 3.64 -34.77
N LEU A 300 -23.99 3.39 -33.50
CA LEU A 300 -25.24 3.82 -32.85
C LEU A 300 -25.34 5.35 -32.84
N VAL A 301 -24.26 6.04 -32.43
CA VAL A 301 -24.18 7.51 -32.52
C VAL A 301 -24.37 7.97 -33.96
N GLY A 302 -23.76 7.26 -34.91
CA GLY A 302 -23.93 7.55 -36.33
C GLY A 302 -25.37 7.40 -36.81
N LEU A 303 -26.09 6.36 -36.37
CA LEU A 303 -27.49 6.12 -36.70
C LEU A 303 -28.41 7.19 -36.11
N TYR A 304 -28.21 7.60 -34.85
CA TYR A 304 -28.96 8.73 -34.27
C TYR A 304 -28.79 10.02 -35.08
N ASN A 305 -27.57 10.30 -35.55
CA ASN A 305 -27.27 11.51 -36.33
C ASN A 305 -27.91 11.55 -37.73
N ILE A 306 -28.39 10.42 -38.25
CA ILE A 306 -28.89 10.32 -39.62
C ILE A 306 -30.33 9.80 -39.70
N CYS A 307 -30.95 9.45 -38.58
CA CYS A 307 -32.36 9.07 -38.56
C CYS A 307 -33.24 10.30 -38.80
N ASP A 308 -34.40 10.08 -39.41
CA ASP A 308 -35.34 11.16 -39.70
C ASP A 308 -36.25 11.47 -38.50
N LEU A 309 -36.43 10.48 -37.62
CA LEU A 309 -37.20 10.58 -36.37
C LEU A 309 -36.78 9.45 -35.43
N PHE A 310 -36.61 9.76 -34.15
CA PHE A 310 -36.48 8.78 -33.08
C PHE A 310 -37.80 8.66 -32.31
N VAL A 311 -38.24 7.42 -32.06
CA VAL A 311 -39.50 7.13 -31.37
C VAL A 311 -39.23 6.23 -30.18
N PHE A 312 -39.68 6.65 -28.99
CA PHE A 312 -39.51 5.88 -27.76
C PHE A 312 -40.84 5.52 -27.10
N PRO A 313 -41.43 4.35 -27.45
CA PRO A 313 -42.81 4.00 -27.15
C PRO A 313 -43.01 3.29 -25.80
N SER A 314 -42.05 3.42 -24.88
CA SER A 314 -42.03 2.65 -23.64
C SER A 314 -43.27 2.89 -22.77
N LEU A 315 -43.78 1.80 -22.18
CA LEU A 315 -44.88 1.81 -21.21
C LEU A 315 -44.44 2.29 -19.83
N HIS A 316 -43.15 2.11 -19.49
CA HIS A 316 -42.59 2.51 -18.20
C HIS A 316 -41.05 2.61 -18.27
N GLU A 317 -40.49 3.74 -17.84
CA GLU A 317 -39.04 3.99 -17.73
C GLU A 317 -38.67 4.68 -16.41
N GLY A 318 -37.53 4.30 -15.84
CA GLY A 318 -36.92 5.04 -14.73
C GLY A 318 -36.31 6.39 -15.13
N PHE A 319 -35.82 6.52 -16.37
CA PHE A 319 -35.35 7.80 -16.94
C PHE A 319 -35.63 7.96 -18.44
N GLY A 320 -35.15 7.01 -19.26
CA GLY A 320 -35.33 7.06 -20.72
C GLY A 320 -34.12 7.57 -21.49
N LEU A 321 -32.92 7.05 -21.18
CA LEU A 321 -31.68 7.37 -21.88
C LEU A 321 -31.76 7.41 -23.40
N PRO A 322 -32.35 6.43 -24.11
CA PRO A 322 -32.35 6.46 -25.57
C PRO A 322 -32.98 7.71 -26.16
N ALA A 323 -34.02 8.26 -25.51
CA ALA A 323 -34.62 9.52 -25.93
C ALA A 323 -33.63 10.69 -25.77
N LEU A 324 -32.94 10.78 -24.62
CA LEU A 324 -31.94 11.81 -24.39
C LEU A 324 -30.70 11.65 -25.29
N GLU A 325 -30.26 10.43 -25.57
CA GLU A 325 -29.15 10.12 -26.49
C GLU A 325 -29.49 10.60 -27.91
N ALA A 326 -30.70 10.27 -28.40
CA ALA A 326 -31.19 10.73 -29.69
C ALA A 326 -31.26 12.25 -29.76
N MET A 327 -31.80 12.89 -28.73
CA MET A 327 -31.90 14.36 -28.63
C MET A 327 -30.52 15.02 -28.62
N THR A 328 -29.55 14.44 -27.89
CA THR A 328 -28.17 14.94 -27.82
C THR A 328 -27.42 14.79 -29.15
N CYS A 329 -27.76 13.76 -29.93
CA CYS A 329 -27.28 13.57 -31.30
C CYS A 329 -28.04 14.43 -32.34
N GLY A 330 -29.02 15.24 -31.93
CA GLY A 330 -29.77 16.14 -32.80
C GLY A 330 -30.92 15.49 -33.56
N ALA A 331 -31.33 14.26 -33.21
CA ALA A 331 -32.49 13.62 -33.82
C ALA A 331 -33.79 14.29 -33.34
N PRO A 332 -34.78 14.51 -34.24
CA PRO A 332 -36.15 14.77 -33.81
C PRO A 332 -36.65 13.59 -32.98
N THR A 333 -37.14 13.83 -31.78
CA THR A 333 -37.49 12.77 -30.82
C THR A 333 -38.92 12.94 -30.32
N ILE A 334 -39.68 11.85 -30.38
CA ILE A 334 -41.02 11.72 -29.78
C ILE A 334 -41.07 10.49 -28.85
N GLY A 335 -41.96 10.51 -27.86
CA GLY A 335 -42.03 9.43 -26.87
C GLY A 335 -43.36 9.33 -26.14
N ALA A 336 -43.45 8.39 -25.21
CA ALA A 336 -44.66 8.19 -24.44
C ALA A 336 -44.93 9.33 -23.43
N ASP A 337 -46.20 9.63 -23.18
CA ASP A 337 -46.68 10.63 -22.21
C ASP A 337 -46.70 10.15 -20.74
N ASN A 338 -45.85 9.18 -20.39
CA ASN A 338 -45.83 8.54 -19.09
C ASN A 338 -44.43 8.55 -18.44
N SER A 339 -44.40 8.25 -17.14
CA SER A 339 -43.18 8.09 -16.34
C SER A 339 -42.18 9.24 -16.53
N SER A 340 -40.89 8.92 -16.63
CA SER A 340 -39.78 9.88 -16.76
C SER A 340 -39.67 10.49 -18.17
N LEU A 341 -40.36 9.97 -19.19
CA LEU A 341 -40.25 10.54 -20.54
C LEU A 341 -40.86 11.93 -20.65
N VAL A 342 -41.85 12.23 -19.83
CA VAL A 342 -42.47 13.56 -19.74
C VAL A 342 -41.45 14.63 -19.38
N GLU A 343 -40.54 14.35 -18.43
CA GLU A 343 -39.48 15.29 -18.04
C GLU A 343 -38.29 15.30 -19.01
N VAL A 344 -37.93 14.16 -19.61
CA VAL A 344 -36.79 14.06 -20.54
C VAL A 344 -37.08 14.73 -21.87
N ILE A 345 -38.23 14.48 -22.48
CA ILE A 345 -38.59 15.12 -23.77
C ILE A 345 -39.09 16.55 -23.53
N GLY A 346 -39.86 16.80 -22.45
CA GLY A 346 -40.21 18.16 -22.01
C GLY A 346 -41.03 19.00 -23.00
N LEU A 347 -41.69 18.36 -23.96
CA LEU A 347 -42.54 19.00 -24.97
C LEU A 347 -43.83 18.17 -25.15
N PRO A 348 -44.98 18.62 -24.62
CA PRO A 348 -46.24 17.86 -24.65
C PRO A 348 -46.69 17.42 -26.05
N GLU A 349 -46.45 18.25 -27.07
CA GLU A 349 -46.80 17.99 -28.46
C GLU A 349 -45.98 16.84 -29.07
N ALA A 350 -44.82 16.53 -28.50
CA ALA A 350 -43.95 15.43 -28.90
C ALA A 350 -44.31 14.09 -28.22
N MET A 351 -45.39 14.06 -27.43
CA MET A 351 -45.77 12.90 -26.63
C MET A 351 -47.00 12.18 -27.18
N PHE A 352 -47.12 10.89 -26.86
CA PHE A 352 -48.27 10.06 -27.24
C PHE A 352 -48.63 9.04 -26.16
N ASP A 353 -49.87 8.54 -26.19
CA ASP A 353 -50.27 7.40 -25.36
C ASP A 353 -49.63 6.11 -25.92
N ALA A 354 -48.66 5.56 -25.18
CA ALA A 354 -47.96 4.32 -25.56
C ALA A 354 -48.87 3.09 -25.66
N ARG A 355 -50.03 3.09 -24.99
CA ARG A 355 -50.99 1.97 -25.06
C ARG A 355 -51.86 2.04 -26.31
N SER A 356 -51.80 3.13 -27.06
CA SER A 356 -52.60 3.36 -28.27
C SER A 356 -51.71 3.40 -29.52
N PRO A 357 -51.62 2.30 -30.30
CA PRO A 357 -50.90 2.31 -31.57
C PRO A 357 -51.37 3.41 -32.54
N THR A 358 -52.64 3.82 -32.45
CA THR A 358 -53.18 4.93 -33.23
C THR A 358 -52.58 6.28 -32.80
N SER A 359 -52.39 6.51 -31.50
CA SER A 359 -51.74 7.73 -30.98
C SER A 359 -50.28 7.81 -31.42
N ILE A 360 -49.56 6.69 -31.36
CA ILE A 360 -48.18 6.58 -31.82
C ILE A 360 -48.10 6.92 -33.32
N ALA A 361 -48.96 6.29 -34.15
CA ALA A 361 -48.98 6.49 -35.60
C ALA A 361 -49.25 7.95 -35.98
N ARG A 362 -50.28 8.57 -35.38
CA ARG A 362 -50.62 9.98 -35.63
C ARG A 362 -49.47 10.94 -35.32
N THR A 363 -48.73 10.68 -34.25
CA THR A 363 -47.61 11.52 -33.84
C THR A 363 -46.42 11.34 -34.78
N ILE A 364 -46.14 10.11 -35.22
CA ILE A 364 -45.15 9.85 -36.27
C ILE A 364 -45.52 10.57 -37.57
N GLU A 365 -46.78 10.45 -38.02
CA GLU A 365 -47.29 11.10 -39.22
C GLU A 365 -47.12 12.61 -39.17
N ALA A 366 -47.57 13.26 -38.08
CA ALA A 366 -47.45 14.70 -37.89
C ALA A 366 -45.99 15.19 -38.02
N VAL A 367 -45.03 14.45 -37.44
CA VAL A 367 -43.60 14.82 -37.51
C VAL A 367 -43.03 14.59 -38.90
N LEU A 368 -43.40 13.50 -39.59
CA LEU A 368 -42.82 13.20 -40.91
C LEU A 368 -43.39 14.08 -42.03
N GLU A 369 -44.57 14.67 -41.86
CA GLU A 369 -45.20 15.57 -42.83
C GLU A 369 -44.90 17.06 -42.59
N ASP A 370 -44.62 17.46 -41.35
CA ASP A 370 -44.34 18.86 -40.98
C ASP A 370 -42.85 19.09 -40.65
N VAL A 371 -42.14 19.69 -41.60
CA VAL A 371 -40.73 20.10 -41.44
C VAL A 371 -40.57 21.13 -40.33
N GLY A 372 -41.51 22.05 -40.15
CA GLY A 372 -41.49 23.03 -39.08
C GLY A 372 -41.60 22.39 -37.71
N PHE A 373 -42.41 21.33 -37.60
CA PHE A 373 -42.48 20.54 -36.36
C PHE A 373 -41.19 19.77 -36.09
N GLN A 374 -40.54 19.19 -37.11
CA GLN A 374 -39.21 18.59 -36.93
C GLN A 374 -38.17 19.58 -36.41
N ASP A 375 -38.17 20.80 -36.93
CA ASP A 375 -37.24 21.85 -36.49
C ASP A 375 -37.52 22.28 -35.05
N ALA A 376 -38.80 22.35 -34.65
CA ALA A 376 -39.18 22.57 -33.27
C ALA A 376 -38.71 21.43 -32.34
N LEU A 377 -38.81 20.17 -32.78
CA LEU A 377 -38.29 19.01 -32.04
C LEU A 377 -36.76 19.08 -31.89
N ARG A 378 -36.02 19.45 -32.94
CA ARG A 378 -34.55 19.61 -32.88
C ARG A 378 -34.15 20.77 -31.96
N ALA A 379 -34.85 21.89 -32.01
CA ALA A 379 -34.62 23.01 -31.12
C ALA A 379 -34.90 22.63 -29.65
N ASN A 380 -35.96 21.86 -29.40
CA ASN A 380 -36.26 21.34 -28.08
C ASN A 380 -35.19 20.34 -27.60
N ALA A 381 -34.76 19.43 -28.48
CA ALA A 381 -33.71 18.46 -28.20
C ALA A 381 -32.41 19.13 -27.73
N ALA A 382 -31.98 20.21 -28.40
CA ALA A 382 -30.81 20.98 -28.00
C ALA A 382 -30.95 21.60 -26.60
N ARG A 383 -32.14 22.13 -26.24
CA ARG A 383 -32.37 22.69 -24.90
C ARG A 383 -32.33 21.61 -23.81
N GLN A 384 -33.01 20.49 -24.05
CA GLN A 384 -33.07 19.39 -23.08
C GLN A 384 -31.71 18.71 -22.89
N ALA A 385 -30.96 18.49 -23.98
CA ALA A 385 -29.60 17.95 -23.90
C ALA A 385 -28.67 18.80 -23.02
N GLN A 386 -28.88 20.13 -22.96
CA GLN A 386 -28.12 21.02 -22.06
C GLN A 386 -28.58 20.96 -20.61
N ALA A 387 -29.85 20.63 -20.35
CA ALA A 387 -30.40 20.56 -19.00
C ALA A 387 -29.90 19.32 -18.22
N PHE A 388 -29.63 18.23 -18.93
CA PHE A 388 -29.21 16.94 -18.37
C PHE A 388 -27.71 16.72 -18.53
N SER A 389 -26.95 16.97 -17.47
CA SER A 389 -25.49 16.72 -17.44
C SER A 389 -25.08 15.99 -16.17
N TRP A 390 -24.05 15.15 -16.27
CA TRP A 390 -23.51 14.43 -15.11
C TRP A 390 -22.94 15.38 -14.07
N LYS A 391 -22.43 16.54 -14.48
CA LYS A 391 -22.02 17.62 -13.58
C LYS A 391 -23.18 18.08 -12.70
N ASN A 392 -24.33 18.43 -13.28
CA ASN A 392 -25.50 18.87 -12.52
C ASN A 392 -25.99 17.75 -11.58
N SER A 393 -25.98 16.49 -12.04
CA SER A 393 -26.38 15.35 -11.21
C SER A 393 -25.44 15.12 -10.03
N ALA A 394 -24.13 15.22 -10.25
CA ALA A 394 -23.13 15.11 -9.19
C ALA A 394 -23.24 16.24 -8.17
N GLU A 395 -23.42 17.50 -8.61
CA GLU A 395 -23.62 18.65 -7.73
C GLU A 395 -24.87 18.50 -6.86
N ARG A 396 -25.99 18.02 -7.43
CA ARG A 396 -27.23 17.74 -6.69
C ARG A 396 -27.06 16.61 -5.69
N ALA A 397 -26.40 15.51 -6.09
CA ALA A 397 -26.09 14.40 -5.20
C ALA A 397 -25.21 14.86 -4.03
N TRP A 398 -24.16 15.61 -4.32
CA TRP A 398 -23.25 16.17 -3.32
C TRP A 398 -23.97 17.08 -2.33
N ALA A 399 -24.78 18.02 -2.82
CA ALA A 399 -25.57 18.92 -1.97
C ALA A 399 -26.55 18.16 -1.07
N ALA A 400 -27.22 17.12 -1.59
CA ALA A 400 -28.13 16.28 -0.83
C ALA A 400 -27.41 15.52 0.30
N ILE A 401 -26.23 14.95 0.01
CA ILE A 401 -25.43 14.22 1.00
C ILE A 401 -24.95 15.17 2.09
N ARG A 402 -24.36 16.32 1.72
CA ARG A 402 -23.86 17.30 2.69
C ARG A 402 -24.97 17.78 3.62
N HIS A 403 -26.13 18.14 3.05
CA HIS A 403 -27.29 18.56 3.84
C HIS A 403 -27.73 17.48 4.85
N HIS A 404 -27.71 16.21 4.44
CA HIS A 404 -28.06 15.10 5.32
C HIS A 404 -27.06 14.94 6.48
N VAL A 405 -25.75 14.99 6.20
CA VAL A 405 -24.72 14.84 7.23
C VAL A 405 -24.73 16.01 8.22
N GLU A 406 -24.88 17.25 7.75
CA GLU A 406 -24.94 18.45 8.59
C GLU A 406 -26.17 18.44 9.52
N THR A 407 -27.34 18.01 9.02
CA THR A 407 -28.57 17.94 9.83
C THR A 407 -28.53 16.83 10.89
N GLN A 408 -27.82 15.72 10.62
CA GLN A 408 -27.54 14.66 11.59
C GLN A 408 -26.55 15.11 12.66
N ALA A 409 -25.45 15.78 12.27
CA ALA A 409 -24.42 16.27 13.19
C ALA A 409 -24.95 17.36 14.15
N ALA A 410 -25.95 18.14 13.73
CA ALA A 410 -26.61 19.15 14.55
C ALA A 410 -27.55 18.55 15.63
N ARG A 411 -27.85 17.25 15.59
CA ARG A 411 -28.53 16.56 16.69
C ARG A 411 -27.46 16.12 17.69
N PRO A 412 -27.49 16.59 18.96
CA PRO A 412 -26.54 16.13 19.95
C PRO A 412 -26.68 14.62 20.08
N THR A 413 -25.64 13.89 19.67
CA THR A 413 -25.48 12.47 19.93
C THR A 413 -25.44 12.31 21.45
N MET A 414 -26.60 12.10 22.07
CA MET A 414 -26.63 11.47 23.38
C MET A 414 -25.93 10.13 23.16
N VAL A 415 -24.70 10.03 23.65
CA VAL A 415 -24.08 8.75 23.96
C VAL A 415 -24.96 8.14 25.05
N CYS A 416 -26.03 7.47 24.62
CA CYS A 416 -26.85 6.67 25.50
C CYS A 416 -26.02 5.40 25.73
N LEU A 417 -25.23 5.37 26.80
CA LEU A 417 -24.68 4.11 27.29
C LEU A 417 -25.85 3.33 27.91
N PRO A 418 -26.25 2.18 27.36
CA PRO A 418 -27.26 1.34 27.98
C PRO A 418 -26.59 0.46 29.02
N HIS A 419 -25.99 1.02 30.08
CA HIS A 419 -25.42 0.19 31.15
C HIS A 419 -25.71 0.80 32.52
N SER A 420 -26.57 0.13 33.29
CA SER A 420 -26.82 0.39 34.71
C SER A 420 -25.65 -0.03 35.63
N ARG A 421 -24.49 -0.36 35.06
CA ARG A 421 -23.26 -0.83 35.74
C ARG A 421 -22.02 -0.19 35.12
N LYS A 422 -20.94 -0.07 35.90
CA LYS A 422 -19.62 0.32 35.34
C LYS A 422 -19.12 -0.77 34.38
N PRO A 423 -18.46 -0.42 33.26
CA PRO A 423 -17.82 -1.41 32.39
C PRO A 423 -16.67 -2.12 33.11
N THR A 424 -16.44 -3.39 32.81
CA THR A 424 -15.33 -4.16 33.38
C THR A 424 -14.01 -3.89 32.64
N LEU A 425 -12.92 -3.69 33.38
CA LEU A 425 -11.58 -3.39 32.85
C LEU A 425 -10.55 -4.40 33.36
N ALA A 426 -9.91 -5.13 32.45
CA ALA A 426 -8.70 -5.88 32.77
C ALA A 426 -7.48 -4.97 32.68
N PHE A 427 -6.77 -4.81 33.79
CA PHE A 427 -5.57 -3.98 33.89
C PHE A 427 -4.32 -4.85 34.02
N VAL A 428 -3.58 -5.01 32.93
CA VAL A 428 -2.40 -5.88 32.83
C VAL A 428 -1.15 -5.06 33.09
N SER A 429 -0.53 -5.23 34.26
CA SER A 429 0.60 -4.41 34.68
C SER A 429 1.47 -5.09 35.74
N PRO A 430 2.79 -4.82 35.80
CA PRO A 430 3.53 -5.01 37.05
C PRO A 430 3.00 -4.04 38.12
N LEU A 431 3.09 -4.45 39.39
CA LEU A 431 2.74 -3.64 40.56
C LEU A 431 3.84 -3.71 41.65
N PRO A 432 3.87 -2.77 42.61
CA PRO A 432 4.81 -2.82 43.73
C PRO A 432 4.65 -4.15 44.49
N PRO A 433 5.74 -4.80 44.95
CA PRO A 433 7.09 -4.26 45.22
C PRO A 433 8.09 -4.42 44.06
N LEU A 434 7.67 -4.78 42.84
CA LEU A 434 8.60 -4.87 41.71
C LEU A 434 9.28 -3.52 41.46
N GLN A 435 10.59 -3.55 41.27
CA GLN A 435 11.44 -2.35 41.17
C GLN A 435 11.43 -1.76 39.75
N THR A 436 10.28 -1.22 39.34
CA THR A 436 10.10 -0.52 38.06
C THR A 436 9.20 0.69 38.23
N GLY A 437 9.51 1.79 37.54
CA GLY A 437 8.69 3.02 37.61
C GLY A 437 7.25 2.82 37.09
N ILE A 438 7.02 1.79 36.26
CA ILE A 438 5.68 1.44 35.76
C ILE A 438 4.83 0.84 36.88
N ALA A 439 5.42 0.12 37.82
CA ALA A 439 4.71 -0.46 38.96
C ALA A 439 4.14 0.65 39.86
N ASP A 440 4.97 1.64 40.22
CA ASP A 440 4.52 2.82 40.96
C ASP A 440 3.46 3.62 40.18
N TYR A 441 3.69 3.87 38.89
CA TYR A 441 2.73 4.59 38.04
C TYR A 441 1.36 3.92 37.98
N SER A 442 1.34 2.60 37.82
CA SER A 442 0.11 1.81 37.77
C SER A 442 -0.66 1.87 39.08
N ALA A 443 0.03 1.80 40.22
CA ALA A 443 -0.60 1.97 41.52
C ALA A 443 -1.23 3.37 41.69
N GLU A 444 -0.58 4.43 41.18
CA GLU A 444 -1.12 5.80 41.21
C GLU A 444 -2.32 6.00 40.25
N LEU A 445 -2.35 5.31 39.12
CA LEU A 445 -3.40 5.45 38.10
C LEU A 445 -4.69 4.68 38.43
N LEU A 446 -4.58 3.50 39.05
CA LEU A 446 -5.70 2.61 39.36
C LEU A 446 -6.86 3.29 40.12
N PRO A 447 -6.61 4.08 41.20
CA PRO A 447 -7.67 4.81 41.91
C PRO A 447 -8.51 5.72 40.99
N GLU A 448 -7.86 6.39 40.03
CA GLU A 448 -8.53 7.32 39.12
C GLU A 448 -9.34 6.60 38.05
N LEU A 449 -8.86 5.47 37.54
CA LEU A 449 -9.62 4.62 36.63
C LEU A 449 -10.81 3.93 37.32
N GLY A 450 -10.68 3.57 38.60
CA GLY A 450 -11.75 2.93 39.39
C GLY A 450 -13.00 3.80 39.54
N ARG A 451 -12.91 5.10 39.25
CA ARG A 451 -14.06 6.01 39.17
C ARG A 451 -14.99 5.66 38.02
N PHE A 452 -14.44 5.13 36.92
CA PHE A 452 -15.15 4.84 35.67
C PHE A 452 -15.39 3.35 35.43
N TYR A 453 -14.53 2.48 35.98
CA TYR A 453 -14.51 1.04 35.66
C TYR A 453 -14.57 0.15 36.90
N ASP A 454 -15.10 -1.07 36.73
CA ASP A 454 -14.91 -2.18 37.66
C ASP A 454 -13.63 -2.94 37.22
N ILE A 455 -12.55 -2.81 38.00
CA ILE A 455 -11.20 -3.20 37.58
C ILE A 455 -10.77 -4.53 38.19
N GLU A 456 -10.22 -5.42 37.37
CA GLU A 456 -9.47 -6.59 37.81
C GLU A 456 -8.01 -6.50 37.33
N ILE A 457 -7.07 -6.81 38.22
CA ILE A 457 -5.64 -6.70 37.96
C ILE A 457 -5.13 -8.05 37.45
N VAL A 458 -4.54 -8.05 36.26
CA VAL A 458 -3.99 -9.26 35.65
C VAL A 458 -2.49 -9.31 35.86
N THR A 459 -2.02 -10.22 36.71
CA THR A 459 -0.61 -10.43 37.02
C THR A 459 -0.37 -11.80 37.64
N ASP A 460 0.79 -12.41 37.36
CA ASP A 460 1.24 -13.65 38.03
C ASP A 460 2.14 -13.36 39.25
N GLN A 461 2.29 -12.09 39.64
CA GLN A 461 3.04 -11.71 40.83
C GLN A 461 2.45 -12.33 42.10
N GLU A 462 3.29 -12.99 42.90
CA GLU A 462 2.88 -13.63 44.14
C GLU A 462 2.49 -12.61 45.21
N GLU A 463 3.23 -11.51 45.33
CA GLU A 463 3.03 -10.44 46.32
C GLU A 463 2.78 -9.07 45.65
N MET A 464 1.86 -8.30 46.24
CA MET A 464 1.58 -6.90 45.91
C MET A 464 1.64 -6.08 47.21
N SER A 465 2.34 -4.94 47.21
CA SER A 465 2.67 -4.18 48.43
C SER A 465 1.96 -2.83 48.56
N ASP A 466 1.04 -2.48 47.65
CA ASP A 466 0.24 -1.25 47.77
C ASP A 466 -1.10 -1.56 48.46
N ASP A 467 -1.29 -1.03 49.67
CA ASP A 467 -2.43 -1.33 50.53
C ASP A 467 -3.78 -0.97 49.89
N PHE A 468 -3.84 0.15 49.16
CA PHE A 468 -5.09 0.60 48.53
C PHE A 468 -5.45 -0.33 47.37
N VAL A 469 -4.47 -0.65 46.52
CA VAL A 469 -4.68 -1.52 45.35
C VAL A 469 -5.12 -2.91 45.79
N VAL A 470 -4.44 -3.51 46.78
CA VAL A 470 -4.75 -4.84 47.30
C VAL A 470 -6.15 -4.90 47.93
N ALA A 471 -6.58 -3.83 48.60
CA ALA A 471 -7.88 -3.78 49.26
C ALA A 471 -9.07 -3.60 48.30
N ASN A 472 -8.86 -2.95 47.13
CA ASN A 472 -9.95 -2.51 46.26
C ASN A 472 -10.08 -3.25 44.93
N TYR A 473 -9.00 -3.90 44.45
CA TYR A 473 -8.99 -4.51 43.12
C TYR A 473 -8.57 -5.99 43.18
N PRO A 474 -9.42 -6.93 42.74
CA PRO A 474 -9.10 -8.34 42.76
C PRO A 474 -7.97 -8.68 41.77
N ARG A 475 -7.10 -9.63 42.16
CA ARG A 475 -6.04 -10.19 41.32
C ARG A 475 -6.55 -11.38 40.51
N VAL A 476 -6.21 -11.42 39.23
CA VAL A 476 -6.46 -12.52 38.30
C VAL A 476 -5.13 -13.00 37.72
N SER A 477 -4.90 -14.32 37.71
CA SER A 477 -3.71 -14.90 37.10
C SER A 477 -3.74 -14.74 35.57
N THR A 478 -2.58 -14.70 34.91
CA THR A 478 -2.54 -14.61 33.44
C THR A 478 -3.21 -15.83 32.79
N LYS A 479 -3.11 -17.01 33.43
CA LYS A 479 -3.75 -18.25 33.00
C LYS A 479 -5.28 -18.16 33.03
N ASP A 480 -5.85 -17.59 34.10
CA ASP A 480 -7.30 -17.42 34.22
C ASP A 480 -7.80 -16.32 33.29
N PHE A 481 -7.04 -15.25 33.13
CA PHE A 481 -7.33 -14.20 32.14
C PHE A 481 -7.39 -14.77 30.73
N ARG A 482 -6.45 -15.64 30.31
CA ARG A 482 -6.50 -16.30 28.99
C ARG A 482 -7.81 -17.06 28.76
N ARG A 483 -8.30 -17.75 29.79
CA ARG A 483 -9.56 -18.53 29.74
C ARG A 483 -10.79 -17.63 29.71
N ASN A 484 -10.81 -16.56 30.49
CA ASN A 484 -12.02 -15.81 30.81
C ASN A 484 -12.10 -14.41 30.17
N SER A 485 -11.06 -13.97 29.46
CA SER A 485 -10.92 -12.60 28.91
C SER A 485 -12.06 -12.09 28.02
N ARG A 486 -12.98 -12.94 27.56
CA ARG A 486 -14.20 -12.50 26.82
C ARG A 486 -15.18 -11.69 27.66
N HIS A 487 -15.08 -11.75 29.00
CA HIS A 487 -16.00 -11.07 29.91
C HIS A 487 -15.64 -9.61 30.19
N TYR A 488 -14.43 -9.17 29.79
CA TYR A 488 -14.03 -7.78 29.97
C TYR A 488 -14.60 -6.90 28.86
N ASP A 489 -15.12 -5.74 29.24
CA ASP A 489 -15.53 -4.70 28.31
C ASP A 489 -14.30 -3.97 27.75
N ARG A 490 -13.25 -3.81 28.55
CA ARG A 490 -12.00 -3.09 28.23
C ARG A 490 -10.76 -3.86 28.70
N ILE A 491 -9.64 -3.75 27.98
CA ILE A 491 -8.36 -4.36 28.36
C ILE A 491 -7.24 -3.31 28.13
N VAL A 492 -6.41 -3.09 29.15
CA VAL A 492 -5.27 -2.16 29.11
C VAL A 492 -3.97 -2.88 29.51
N TYR A 493 -2.93 -2.72 28.69
CA TYR A 493 -1.59 -3.30 28.89
C TYR A 493 -0.56 -2.21 29.16
N GLN A 494 0.19 -2.33 30.26
CA GLN A 494 1.28 -1.42 30.62
C GLN A 494 2.63 -1.98 30.16
N PHE A 495 3.11 -1.55 28.98
CA PHE A 495 4.34 -2.05 28.36
C PHE A 495 5.55 -1.17 28.68
N GLY A 496 6.64 -1.82 29.06
CA GLY A 496 7.97 -1.23 29.23
C GLY A 496 9.07 -2.16 28.72
N ASN A 497 10.32 -1.73 28.85
CA ASN A 497 11.49 -2.44 28.31
C ASN A 497 12.26 -3.22 29.39
N SER A 498 11.55 -4.04 30.17
CA SER A 498 12.12 -4.91 31.21
C SER A 498 11.45 -6.28 31.21
N ASP A 499 12.17 -7.32 31.65
CA ASP A 499 11.71 -8.71 31.73
C ASP A 499 10.33 -8.90 32.41
N PHE A 500 9.94 -8.02 33.34
CA PHE A 500 8.60 -7.99 33.94
C PHE A 500 7.42 -7.95 32.93
N HIS A 501 7.64 -7.49 31.69
CA HIS A 501 6.58 -7.35 30.67
C HIS A 501 6.51 -8.52 29.67
N THR A 502 7.40 -9.52 29.78
CA THR A 502 7.54 -10.61 28.80
C THR A 502 6.25 -11.39 28.55
N HIS A 503 5.49 -11.70 29.60
CA HIS A 503 4.21 -12.40 29.52
C HIS A 503 3.13 -11.64 28.73
N MET A 504 3.22 -10.30 28.65
CA MET A 504 2.23 -9.46 27.99
C MET A 504 2.24 -9.60 26.46
N PHE A 505 3.38 -9.94 25.84
CA PHE A 505 3.45 -10.13 24.38
C PHE A 505 2.52 -11.26 23.90
N GLU A 506 2.52 -12.39 24.61
CA GLU A 506 1.65 -13.52 24.27
C GLU A 506 0.18 -13.19 24.59
N LEU A 507 -0.07 -12.51 25.71
CA LEU A 507 -1.43 -12.12 26.11
C LEU A 507 -2.06 -11.13 25.15
N LEU A 508 -1.30 -10.13 24.69
CA LEU A 508 -1.77 -9.12 23.74
C LEU A 508 -2.11 -9.76 22.38
N ARG A 509 -1.26 -10.67 21.89
CA ARG A 509 -1.52 -11.42 20.65
C ARG A 509 -2.79 -12.27 20.75
N GLN A 510 -3.03 -12.90 21.90
CA GLN A 510 -4.23 -13.70 22.13
C GLN A 510 -5.47 -12.83 22.36
N ARG A 511 -5.29 -11.65 22.95
CA ARG A 511 -6.35 -10.72 23.35
C ARG A 511 -5.91 -9.26 23.10
N PRO A 512 -6.19 -8.74 21.90
CA PRO A 512 -5.94 -7.34 21.59
C PRO A 512 -6.54 -6.40 22.63
N GLY A 513 -5.80 -5.35 22.98
CA GLY A 513 -6.24 -4.34 23.94
C GLY A 513 -5.48 -3.03 23.76
N ILE A 514 -5.74 -2.08 24.64
CA ILE A 514 -5.10 -0.75 24.59
C ILE A 514 -3.72 -0.86 25.22
N VAL A 515 -2.70 -0.38 24.54
CA VAL A 515 -1.31 -0.45 25.00
C VAL A 515 -0.88 0.93 25.49
N VAL A 516 -0.40 1.00 26.72
CA VAL A 516 0.36 2.15 27.23
C VAL A 516 1.84 1.84 27.04
N LEU A 517 2.49 2.60 26.17
CA LEU A 517 3.90 2.41 25.82
C LEU A 517 4.77 3.39 26.61
N HIS A 518 5.33 2.92 27.72
CA HIS A 518 6.17 3.72 28.63
C HIS A 518 7.60 3.95 28.12
N ASP A 519 8.13 2.97 27.37
CA ASP A 519 9.42 3.04 26.67
C ASP A 519 9.18 2.73 25.20
N LEU A 520 9.67 3.60 24.31
CA LEU A 520 9.53 3.43 22.87
C LEU A 520 10.46 2.35 22.33
N TYR A 521 11.50 1.91 23.04
CA TYR A 521 12.45 0.93 22.52
C TYR A 521 12.27 -0.41 23.22
N LEU A 522 11.37 -1.26 22.72
CA LEU A 522 11.22 -2.64 23.21
C LEU A 522 12.31 -3.60 22.69
N SER A 523 13.36 -3.10 22.05
CA SER A 523 14.48 -3.90 21.55
C SER A 523 15.24 -4.65 22.65
N GLY A 524 15.37 -4.04 23.84
CA GLY A 524 16.08 -4.65 24.97
C GLY A 524 15.40 -5.91 25.47
N ILE A 525 14.09 -5.85 25.70
CA ILE A 525 13.28 -7.00 26.12
C ILE A 525 13.20 -8.08 25.03
N GLN A 526 13.15 -7.69 23.75
CA GLN A 526 13.15 -8.66 22.63
C GLN A 526 14.50 -9.39 22.52
N ALA A 527 15.63 -8.69 22.69
CA ALA A 527 16.95 -9.30 22.76
C ALA A 527 17.12 -10.19 24.00
N TRP A 528 16.64 -9.74 25.17
CA TRP A 528 16.66 -10.54 26.40
C TRP A 528 15.90 -11.86 26.23
N ARG A 529 14.76 -11.84 25.53
CA ARG A 529 13.95 -13.03 25.24
C ARG A 529 14.69 -14.07 24.40
N GLU A 530 15.45 -13.66 23.39
CA GLU A 530 16.28 -14.57 22.59
C GLU A 530 17.28 -15.33 23.49
N HIS A 531 17.97 -14.62 24.38
CA HIS A 531 18.98 -15.21 25.26
C HIS A 531 18.40 -16.11 26.37
N HIS A 532 17.24 -15.76 26.94
CA HIS A 532 16.72 -16.42 28.15
C HIS A 532 15.61 -17.45 27.88
N HIS A 533 14.80 -17.27 26.83
CA HIS A 533 13.71 -18.21 26.48
C HIS A 533 14.12 -19.27 25.45
N LYS A 534 15.40 -19.29 25.02
CA LYS A 534 15.92 -20.18 23.97
C LYS A 534 15.17 -20.08 22.64
N GLU A 535 14.52 -18.94 22.38
CA GLU A 535 13.88 -18.65 21.09
C GLU A 535 14.97 -18.24 20.08
N HIS A 536 15.52 -19.23 19.36
CA HIS A 536 16.63 -19.02 18.42
C HIS A 536 16.29 -17.92 17.40
N ARG A 537 17.17 -16.90 17.27
CA ARG A 537 17.05 -15.77 16.32
C ARG A 537 15.78 -14.91 16.47
N HIS A 538 15.13 -14.93 17.63
CA HIS A 538 13.93 -14.12 17.88
C HIS A 538 14.15 -12.62 17.66
N PHE A 539 15.26 -12.06 18.15
CA PHE A 539 15.60 -10.65 17.97
C PHE A 539 15.88 -10.33 16.49
N SER A 540 16.59 -11.20 15.78
CA SER A 540 16.83 -11.06 14.33
C SER A 540 15.51 -11.01 13.55
N ARG A 541 14.56 -11.89 13.86
CA ARG A 541 13.22 -11.89 13.26
C ARG A 541 12.44 -10.62 13.60
N ALA A 542 12.46 -10.19 14.86
CA ALA A 542 11.76 -9.01 15.32
C ALA A 542 12.33 -7.72 14.67
N LEU A 543 13.64 -7.66 14.42
CA LEU A 543 14.30 -6.60 13.65
C LEU A 543 13.79 -6.56 12.20
N VAL A 544 13.78 -7.70 11.49
CA VAL A 544 13.28 -7.77 10.10
C VAL A 544 11.80 -7.38 10.05
N ARG A 545 11.00 -7.83 11.01
CA ARG A 545 9.58 -7.50 11.06
C ARG A 545 9.36 -6.00 11.28
N SER A 546 10.11 -5.38 12.19
CA SER A 546 9.95 -3.96 12.55
C SER A 546 10.59 -2.99 11.55
N HIS A 547 11.77 -3.32 11.01
CA HIS A 547 12.64 -2.39 10.27
C HIS A 547 13.21 -2.97 8.96
N GLY A 548 12.86 -4.21 8.61
CA GLY A 548 13.36 -4.89 7.41
C GLY A 548 14.79 -5.39 7.51
N TYR A 549 15.29 -5.89 6.39
CA TYR A 549 16.61 -6.50 6.29
C TYR A 549 17.76 -5.53 6.56
N ARG A 550 17.57 -4.22 6.39
CA ARG A 550 18.59 -3.23 6.77
C ARG A 550 18.97 -3.34 8.25
N ALA A 551 17.99 -3.50 9.13
CA ALA A 551 18.25 -3.63 10.56
C ALA A 551 18.94 -4.96 10.90
N LEU A 552 18.63 -6.04 10.17
CA LEU A 552 19.35 -7.30 10.30
C LEU A 552 20.79 -7.17 9.83
N ILE A 553 21.05 -6.51 8.69
CA ILE A 553 22.41 -6.27 8.18
C ILE A 553 23.22 -5.46 9.19
N ASP A 554 22.66 -4.36 9.73
CA ASP A 554 23.33 -3.58 10.76
C ASP A 554 23.61 -4.39 12.04
N HIS A 555 22.75 -5.34 12.38
CA HIS A 555 22.96 -6.24 13.51
C HIS A 555 24.07 -7.28 13.24
N LEU A 556 24.19 -7.77 12.01
CA LEU A 556 25.19 -8.77 11.62
C LEU A 556 26.57 -8.17 11.35
N GLU A 557 26.62 -6.97 10.79
CA GLU A 557 27.87 -6.27 10.42
C GLU A 557 28.38 -5.31 11.52
N GLY A 558 27.53 -4.94 12.49
CA GLY A 558 27.83 -3.95 13.53
C GLY A 558 28.37 -4.52 14.86
N GLU A 559 28.69 -3.62 15.78
CA GLU A 559 29.08 -3.96 17.16
C GLU A 559 27.94 -4.69 17.89
N PRO A 560 28.26 -5.59 18.84
CA PRO A 560 27.27 -6.17 19.75
C PRO A 560 26.42 -5.06 20.40
N ASP A 561 25.12 -5.29 20.49
CA ASP A 561 24.11 -4.36 21.03
C ASP A 561 23.83 -3.07 20.25
N ALA A 562 24.61 -2.70 19.22
CA ALA A 562 24.37 -1.46 18.46
C ALA A 562 22.94 -1.42 17.85
N ALA A 563 22.46 -2.55 17.36
CA ALA A 563 21.10 -2.68 16.84
C ALA A 563 20.02 -2.51 17.93
N ILE A 564 20.29 -2.97 19.17
CA ILE A 564 19.38 -2.81 20.31
C ILE A 564 19.16 -1.33 20.60
N TRP A 565 20.21 -0.51 20.53
CA TRP A 565 20.12 0.93 20.79
C TRP A 565 19.58 1.74 19.60
N LYS A 566 19.79 1.26 18.37
CA LYS A 566 19.39 1.97 17.15
C LYS A 566 17.92 1.77 16.80
N TYR A 567 17.38 0.55 16.93
CA TYR A 567 16.10 0.16 16.37
C TYR A 567 15.01 -0.05 17.44
N PRO A 568 13.89 0.69 17.42
CA PRO A 568 12.75 0.41 18.31
C PRO A 568 11.94 -0.80 17.79
N VAL A 569 12.03 -1.95 18.45
CA VAL A 569 11.43 -3.22 17.99
C VAL A 569 10.04 -3.42 18.58
N ASN A 570 9.09 -2.55 18.20
CA ASN A 570 7.75 -2.51 18.79
C ASN A 570 6.66 -3.17 17.94
N HIS A 571 6.99 -3.62 16.73
CA HIS A 571 5.98 -4.00 15.73
C HIS A 571 4.96 -5.02 16.27
N ASP A 572 5.42 -6.08 16.94
CA ASP A 572 4.56 -7.11 17.55
C ASP A 572 3.56 -6.55 18.57
N VAL A 573 3.88 -5.43 19.23
CA VAL A 573 3.00 -4.80 20.22
C VAL A 573 2.03 -3.85 19.54
N LEU A 574 2.48 -3.10 18.54
CA LEU A 574 1.65 -2.11 17.85
C LEU A 574 0.62 -2.77 16.93
N GLU A 575 0.97 -3.88 16.30
CA GLU A 575 0.08 -4.63 15.40
C GLU A 575 -1.15 -5.20 16.12
N ASP A 576 -0.96 -5.68 17.35
CA ASP A 576 -2.02 -6.29 18.17
C ASP A 576 -2.72 -5.26 19.09
N ALA A 577 -2.29 -3.99 19.10
CA ALA A 577 -2.91 -2.94 19.90
C ALA A 577 -4.23 -2.43 19.28
N VAL A 578 -5.25 -2.23 20.11
CA VAL A 578 -6.51 -1.56 19.72
C VAL A 578 -6.32 -0.03 19.65
N GLY A 579 -5.41 0.49 20.47
CA GLY A 579 -5.01 1.88 20.49
C GLY A 579 -3.77 2.02 21.38
N VAL A 580 -2.97 3.04 21.12
CA VAL A 580 -1.70 3.26 21.81
C VAL A 580 -1.73 4.56 22.61
N ILE A 581 -1.29 4.50 23.85
CA ILE A 581 -1.11 5.67 24.71
C ILE A 581 0.39 5.89 24.89
N VAL A 582 0.84 7.11 24.58
CA VAL A 582 2.21 7.58 24.83
C VAL A 582 2.18 8.81 25.71
N HIS A 583 3.30 9.12 26.37
CA HIS A 583 3.36 10.18 27.38
C HIS A 583 3.88 11.54 26.90
N SER A 584 4.38 11.64 25.66
CA SER A 584 4.93 12.87 25.11
C SER A 584 4.74 12.99 23.58
N ALA A 585 4.82 14.21 23.05
CA ALA A 585 4.81 14.43 21.60
C ALA A 585 6.08 13.87 20.93
N PHE A 586 7.22 13.89 21.63
CA PHE A 586 8.48 13.30 21.20
C PHE A 586 8.33 11.79 20.94
N ASN A 587 7.63 11.06 21.81
CA ASN A 587 7.36 9.63 21.62
C ASN A 587 6.53 9.37 20.36
N ASP A 588 5.45 10.14 20.16
CA ASP A 588 4.59 10.05 18.98
C ASP A 588 5.41 10.33 17.70
N GLN A 589 6.14 11.44 17.65
CA GLN A 589 6.97 11.80 16.50
C GLN A 589 8.05 10.76 16.19
N ARG A 590 8.73 10.21 17.21
CA ARG A 590 9.77 9.18 17.02
C ARG A 590 9.19 7.85 16.54
N LEU A 591 8.02 7.47 17.03
CA LEU A 591 7.32 6.28 16.61
C LEU A 591 6.95 6.40 15.10
N ARG A 592 6.38 7.55 14.69
CA ARG A 592 6.10 7.86 13.28
C ARG A 592 7.34 7.90 12.41
N ALA A 593 8.41 8.56 12.86
CA ALA A 593 9.68 8.64 12.14
C ALA A 593 10.34 7.26 11.94
N ALA A 594 10.06 6.30 12.83
CA ALA A 594 10.50 4.91 12.70
C ALA A 594 9.63 4.09 11.72
N GLY A 595 8.66 4.70 11.03
CA GLY A 595 7.74 4.00 10.12
C GLY A 595 6.71 3.13 10.86
N LEU A 596 6.54 3.35 12.16
CA LEU A 596 5.57 2.67 13.00
C LEU A 596 4.43 3.65 13.26
N GLU A 597 3.24 3.43 12.70
CA GLU A 597 2.08 4.30 12.93
C GLU A 597 0.88 3.48 13.42
N PRO A 598 0.49 3.56 14.70
CA PRO A 598 -0.72 2.91 15.18
C PRO A 598 -1.96 3.59 14.58
N GLU A 599 -3.01 2.80 14.37
CA GLU A 599 -4.29 3.27 13.83
C GLU A 599 -4.93 4.38 14.69
N ALA A 600 -4.72 4.29 16.01
CA ALA A 600 -5.19 5.27 17.00
C ALA A 600 -4.13 5.48 18.08
N ILE A 601 -3.78 6.75 18.32
CA ILE A 601 -2.82 7.15 19.36
C ILE A 601 -3.36 8.30 20.19
N ALA A 602 -3.13 8.25 21.50
CA ALA A 602 -3.45 9.32 22.43
C ALA A 602 -2.19 9.72 23.20
N ARG A 603 -2.04 11.03 23.39
CA ARG A 603 -0.96 11.61 24.18
C ARG A 603 -1.51 11.95 25.54
N ILE A 604 -1.09 11.23 26.56
CA ILE A 604 -1.55 11.45 27.93
C ILE A 604 -0.34 11.71 28.81
N PRO A 605 -0.19 12.93 29.37
CA PRO A 605 0.94 13.25 30.23
C PRO A 605 1.07 12.28 31.39
N HIS A 606 2.30 12.04 31.84
CA HIS A 606 2.58 11.11 32.93
C HIS A 606 2.03 11.67 34.26
N LEU A 607 1.16 10.92 34.92
CA LEU A 607 0.51 11.28 36.19
C LEU A 607 1.51 11.64 37.29
N ARG A 608 1.24 12.73 38.02
CA ARG A 608 1.91 13.13 39.26
C ARG A 608 1.03 13.97 40.18
N THR A 609 1.28 13.86 41.48
CA THR A 609 0.58 14.61 42.53
C THR A 609 1.51 15.63 43.16
N VAL A 610 1.01 16.86 43.37
CA VAL A 610 1.74 17.89 44.12
C VAL A 610 2.02 17.40 45.54
N ALA A 611 3.28 17.43 45.96
CA ALA A 611 3.70 17.10 47.31
C ALA A 611 3.67 18.33 48.21
N HIS A 612 3.48 18.12 49.51
CA HIS A 612 3.56 19.17 50.53
C HIS A 612 4.73 18.87 51.50
N PRO A 613 5.99 19.03 51.06
CA PRO A 613 7.14 18.60 51.83
C PRO A 613 7.43 19.52 53.03
N ASN A 614 7.79 18.92 54.18
CA ASN A 614 8.41 19.64 55.29
C ASN A 614 9.94 19.60 55.16
N ARG A 615 10.49 20.62 54.48
CA ARG A 615 11.93 20.75 54.22
C ARG A 615 12.80 20.69 55.47
N ALA A 616 12.40 21.36 56.55
CA ALA A 616 13.18 21.42 57.78
C ALA A 616 13.32 20.04 58.43
N SER A 617 12.23 19.26 58.46
CA SER A 617 12.24 17.89 58.94
C SER A 617 13.10 16.98 58.06
N ALA A 618 12.98 17.10 56.74
CA ALA A 618 13.75 16.31 55.79
C ALA A 618 15.27 16.56 55.89
N ARG A 619 15.70 17.83 55.96
CA ARG A 619 17.11 18.19 56.16
C ARG A 619 17.66 17.67 57.47
N LYS A 620 16.87 17.73 58.56
CA LYS A 620 17.24 17.15 59.86
C LYS A 620 17.44 15.64 59.78
N ARG A 621 16.54 14.92 59.10
CA ARG A 621 16.63 13.46 58.90
C ARG A 621 17.88 13.06 58.11
N LEU A 622 18.26 13.86 57.11
CA LEU A 622 19.41 13.62 56.24
C LEU A 622 20.74 14.19 56.77
N GLY A 623 20.72 14.86 57.94
CA GLY A 623 21.93 15.48 58.49
C GLY A 623 22.45 16.68 57.70
N ILE A 624 21.59 17.35 56.93
CA ILE A 624 21.96 18.50 56.08
C ILE A 624 21.81 19.78 56.89
N THR A 625 22.90 20.52 57.04
CA THR A 625 22.93 21.78 57.80
C THR A 625 22.22 22.91 57.05
N HIS A 626 21.75 23.92 57.79
CA HIS A 626 20.97 25.03 57.22
C HIS A 626 21.80 25.99 56.34
N ASP A 627 23.12 26.00 56.51
CA ASP A 627 24.08 26.80 55.74
C ASP A 627 24.56 26.12 54.45
N THR A 628 24.26 24.83 54.26
CA THR A 628 24.63 24.09 53.04
C THR A 628 23.53 24.29 52.00
N PHE A 629 23.87 24.70 50.77
CA PHE A 629 22.98 24.70 49.62
C PHE A 629 23.03 23.33 48.92
N LEU A 630 21.91 22.62 48.86
CA LEU A 630 21.84 21.23 48.40
C LEU A 630 21.37 21.15 46.95
N LEU A 631 22.23 20.63 46.08
CA LEU A 631 21.92 20.28 44.70
C LEU A 631 21.71 18.77 44.64
N CYS A 632 20.62 18.32 44.03
CA CYS A 632 20.36 16.88 43.88
C CYS A 632 20.15 16.50 42.41
N THR A 633 20.58 15.29 42.07
CA THR A 633 20.18 14.60 40.84
C THR A 633 19.59 13.27 41.23
N PHE A 634 18.48 12.88 40.59
CA PHE A 634 17.70 11.71 41.00
C PHE A 634 17.64 10.63 39.90
N GLY A 635 17.75 9.38 40.33
CA GLY A 635 17.77 8.19 39.49
C GLY A 635 19.18 7.62 39.29
N ASN A 636 19.29 6.55 38.51
CA ASN A 636 20.55 5.84 38.29
C ASN A 636 21.63 6.75 37.67
N VAL A 637 22.86 6.67 38.18
CA VAL A 637 24.01 7.43 37.70
C VAL A 637 24.58 6.73 36.46
N GLY A 638 24.69 7.44 35.34
CA GLY A 638 25.08 6.83 34.07
C GLY A 638 25.32 7.82 32.94
N LYS A 639 25.79 7.30 31.80
CA LYS A 639 26.11 8.11 30.60
C LYS A 639 24.89 8.86 30.06
N ASN A 640 23.70 8.25 30.15
CA ASN A 640 22.43 8.85 29.74
C ASN A 640 21.96 10.01 30.62
N LYS A 641 22.62 10.26 31.76
CA LYS A 641 22.31 11.36 32.69
C LYS A 641 23.32 12.51 32.63
N ASN A 642 24.24 12.48 31.66
CA ASN A 642 25.33 13.47 31.54
C ASN A 642 26.12 13.69 32.85
N SER A 643 26.25 12.65 33.67
CA SER A 643 26.77 12.79 35.05
C SER A 643 28.21 13.29 35.11
N LEU A 644 29.08 12.88 34.16
CA LEU A 644 30.45 13.40 34.09
C LEU A 644 30.49 14.88 33.72
N LYS A 645 29.70 15.30 32.74
CA LYS A 645 29.61 16.70 32.32
C LYS A 645 29.06 17.58 33.44
N LEU A 646 28.12 17.06 34.23
CA LEU A 646 27.62 17.72 35.43
C LEU A 646 28.70 17.87 36.51
N LEU A 647 29.50 16.82 36.78
CA LEU A 647 30.62 16.92 37.73
C LEU A 647 31.61 18.02 37.32
N ASP A 648 31.95 18.06 36.03
CA ASP A 648 32.83 19.08 35.48
C ASP A 648 32.24 20.48 35.70
N ALA A 649 30.98 20.71 35.32
CA ALA A 649 30.33 22.02 35.47
C ALA A 649 30.17 22.43 36.93
N PHE A 650 29.85 21.47 37.81
CA PHE A 650 29.75 21.72 39.24
C PHE A 650 31.09 22.12 39.84
N ALA A 651 32.21 21.57 39.37
CA ALA A 651 33.55 21.99 39.82
C ALA A 651 33.86 23.44 39.45
N ASP A 652 33.55 23.87 38.21
CA ASP A 652 33.75 25.26 37.79
C ASP A 652 32.91 26.22 38.63
N PHE A 653 31.65 25.87 38.85
CA PHE A 653 30.76 26.64 39.71
C PHE A 653 31.23 26.68 41.17
N ALA A 654 31.59 25.53 41.76
CA ALA A 654 31.97 25.42 43.16
C ALA A 654 33.26 26.20 43.48
N GLN A 655 34.21 26.28 42.53
CA GLN A 655 35.41 27.12 42.67
C GLN A 655 35.09 28.62 42.71
N ALA A 656 34.04 29.05 42.00
CA ALA A 656 33.62 30.45 41.94
C ALA A 656 32.58 30.83 43.03
N CYS A 657 31.96 29.86 43.68
CA CYS A 657 30.87 30.06 44.63
C CYS A 657 31.38 30.34 46.06
N SER A 658 30.83 31.36 46.72
CA SER A 658 31.11 31.67 48.13
C SER A 658 30.16 30.98 49.12
N ILE A 659 29.11 30.31 48.62
CA ILE A 659 28.13 29.58 49.42
C ILE A 659 28.55 28.10 49.50
N LYS A 660 28.48 27.52 50.69
CA LYS A 660 28.76 26.10 50.90
C LYS A 660 27.74 25.24 50.15
N THR A 661 28.17 24.56 49.09
CA THR A 661 27.31 23.74 48.24
C THR A 661 27.61 22.25 48.37
N LYS A 662 26.59 21.40 48.19
CA LYS A 662 26.74 19.94 48.15
C LYS A 662 25.92 19.37 47.00
N LEU A 663 26.53 18.54 46.15
CA LEU A 663 25.87 17.83 45.05
C LEU A 663 25.66 16.37 45.43
N VAL A 664 24.41 15.90 45.46
CA VAL A 664 24.08 14.51 45.81
C VAL A 664 23.42 13.81 44.62
N PHE A 665 24.00 12.69 44.21
CA PHE A 665 23.43 11.74 43.27
C PHE A 665 22.60 10.72 44.05
N VAL A 666 21.28 10.91 44.03
CA VAL A 666 20.30 10.09 44.74
C VAL A 666 19.84 8.95 43.81
N GLY A 667 20.53 7.82 43.88
CA GLY A 667 20.26 6.64 43.07
C GLY A 667 21.44 5.68 42.95
N GLN A 668 21.20 4.54 42.29
CA GLN A 668 22.21 3.50 42.11
C GLN A 668 23.38 4.02 41.26
N GLY A 669 24.61 3.81 41.74
CA GLY A 669 25.82 4.15 41.00
C GLY A 669 26.03 3.24 39.77
N SER A 670 26.71 3.76 38.75
CA SER A 670 27.14 2.97 37.59
C SER A 670 28.13 1.86 37.99
N SER A 671 28.23 0.81 37.18
CA SER A 671 29.25 -0.24 37.27
C SER A 671 30.27 -0.13 36.12
N GLY A 672 31.34 -0.93 36.18
CA GLY A 672 32.35 -1.03 35.11
C GLY A 672 33.14 0.26 34.86
N ASP A 673 33.58 0.45 33.61
CA ASP A 673 34.48 1.53 33.20
C ASP A 673 33.90 2.93 33.46
N TYR A 674 32.58 3.08 33.36
CA TYR A 674 31.94 4.38 33.62
C TYR A 674 32.03 4.78 35.10
N LYS A 675 31.96 3.80 36.03
CA LYS A 675 32.18 4.06 37.45
C LYS A 675 33.60 4.56 37.72
N VAL A 676 34.58 3.90 37.10
CA VAL A 676 36.00 4.29 37.21
C VAL A 676 36.20 5.71 36.72
N ALA A 677 35.64 6.05 35.55
CA ALA A 677 35.70 7.41 35.01
C ALA A 677 35.01 8.44 35.92
N PHE A 678 33.88 8.08 36.54
CA PHE A 678 33.14 8.94 37.47
C PHE A 678 33.92 9.23 38.75
N ASP A 679 34.47 8.20 39.40
CA ASP A 679 35.28 8.35 40.62
C ASP A 679 36.59 9.12 40.34
N GLN A 680 37.23 8.83 39.20
CA GLN A 680 38.40 9.59 38.73
C GLN A 680 38.05 11.07 38.55
N ARG A 681 36.88 11.39 37.99
CA ARG A 681 36.50 12.78 37.77
C ARG A 681 36.24 13.56 39.05
N ILE A 682 35.65 12.92 40.07
CA ILE A 682 35.53 13.51 41.41
C ILE A 682 36.90 13.85 42.00
N THR A 683 37.87 12.95 41.82
CA THR A 683 39.23 13.12 42.36
C THR A 683 39.99 14.22 41.60
N GLN A 684 39.93 14.23 40.26
CA GLN A 684 40.59 15.21 39.40
C GLN A 684 40.08 16.65 39.63
N ASN A 685 38.79 16.79 39.93
CA ASN A 685 38.17 18.09 40.17
C ASN A 685 38.18 18.52 41.65
N GLU A 686 38.90 17.80 42.53
CA GLU A 686 39.00 18.08 43.97
C GLU A 686 37.63 18.18 44.69
N LEU A 687 36.64 17.40 44.24
CA LEU A 687 35.26 17.43 44.73
C LEU A 687 34.99 16.55 45.97
N ALA A 688 36.05 16.01 46.58
CA ALA A 688 35.94 15.11 47.72
C ALA A 688 35.24 15.80 48.91
N GLY A 689 34.12 15.23 49.37
CA GLY A 689 33.30 15.79 50.45
C GLY A 689 32.22 16.79 50.01
N GLN A 690 32.25 17.26 48.75
CA GLN A 690 31.18 18.08 48.15
C GLN A 690 30.22 17.26 47.27
N VAL A 691 30.66 16.11 46.75
CA VAL A 691 29.84 15.18 45.98
C VAL A 691 29.57 13.90 46.77
N GLU A 692 28.32 13.44 46.75
CA GLU A 692 27.90 12.17 47.37
C GLU A 692 27.06 11.34 46.39
N VAL A 693 27.21 10.01 46.41
CA VAL A 693 26.35 9.07 45.69
C VAL A 693 25.72 8.12 46.71
N THR A 694 24.39 8.11 46.80
CA THR A 694 23.69 7.41 47.89
C THR A 694 23.61 5.89 47.69
N GLY A 695 23.68 5.42 46.45
CA GLY A 695 23.20 4.08 46.09
C GLY A 695 21.66 4.03 46.08
N TYR A 696 21.09 2.85 45.85
CA TYR A 696 19.64 2.64 45.97
C TYR A 696 19.16 2.95 47.39
N VAL A 697 18.10 3.75 47.51
CA VAL A 697 17.49 4.16 48.78
C VAL A 697 16.01 3.83 48.79
N ASP A 698 15.43 3.65 49.98
CA ASP A 698 13.99 3.43 50.14
C ASP A 698 13.17 4.68 49.75
N LYS A 699 11.87 4.49 49.46
CA LYS A 699 10.93 5.56 49.03
C LYS A 699 10.86 6.73 50.03
N GLY A 700 10.97 6.45 51.33
CA GLY A 700 10.95 7.48 52.38
C GLY A 700 12.22 8.32 52.40
N THR A 701 13.38 7.70 52.19
CA THR A 701 14.68 8.38 52.09
C THR A 701 14.79 9.15 50.77
N TYR A 702 14.31 8.60 49.66
CA TYR A 702 14.19 9.29 48.37
C TYR A 702 13.33 10.56 48.48
N GLY A 703 12.13 10.45 49.09
CA GLY A 703 11.25 11.59 49.35
C GLY A 703 11.86 12.63 50.29
N ALA A 704 12.69 12.22 51.26
CA ALA A 704 13.42 13.15 52.11
C ALA A 704 14.43 13.98 51.30
N TYR A 705 15.13 13.39 50.33
CA TYR A 705 16.04 14.15 49.47
C TYR A 705 15.30 15.13 48.56
N LEU A 706 14.16 14.73 47.97
CA LEU A 706 13.29 15.63 47.20
C LEU A 706 12.82 16.82 48.04
N ALA A 707 12.35 16.57 49.27
CA ALA A 707 11.93 17.63 50.18
C ALA A 707 13.09 18.55 50.63
N ALA A 708 14.32 18.03 50.70
CA ALA A 708 15.49 18.73 51.21
C ALA A 708 16.24 19.55 50.15
N ALA A 709 16.17 19.21 48.86
CA ALA A 709 16.96 19.81 47.77
C ALA A 709 16.62 21.29 47.53
N ASP A 710 17.64 22.15 47.38
CA ASP A 710 17.49 23.57 47.01
C ASP A 710 17.25 23.75 45.51
N ILE A 711 17.94 22.94 44.70
CA ILE A 711 17.68 22.79 43.27
C ILE A 711 17.88 21.33 42.86
N ALA A 712 17.22 20.92 41.78
CA ALA A 712 17.43 19.63 41.15
C ALA A 712 18.07 19.81 39.77
N ILE A 713 18.96 18.90 39.39
CA ILE A 713 19.61 18.88 38.08
C ILE A 713 19.35 17.53 37.43
N GLN A 714 18.66 17.54 36.29
CA GLN A 714 18.20 16.33 35.61
C GLN A 714 18.53 16.38 34.13
N LEU A 715 19.83 16.32 33.84
CA LEU A 715 20.33 16.29 32.46
C LEU A 715 20.11 14.92 31.82
N ARG A 716 19.98 14.92 30.49
CA ARG A 716 19.81 13.72 29.67
C ARG A 716 20.72 13.71 28.46
N ALA A 717 21.14 12.51 28.09
CA ALA A 717 21.75 12.18 26.81
C ALA A 717 21.22 10.80 26.38
N PHE A 718 21.24 10.51 25.07
CA PHE A 718 20.89 9.18 24.55
C PHE A 718 19.51 8.64 24.98
N THR A 719 18.52 9.52 25.16
CA THR A 719 17.13 9.10 25.46
C THR A 719 16.56 8.20 24.36
N ARG A 720 15.80 7.19 24.77
CA ARG A 720 14.99 6.31 23.93
C ARG A 720 13.51 6.68 24.02
N GLY A 721 13.20 7.90 24.45
CA GLY A 721 11.83 8.35 24.66
C GLY A 721 11.23 7.90 25.99
N GLU A 722 12.04 7.45 26.96
CA GLU A 722 11.55 7.18 28.30
C GLU A 722 11.11 8.49 28.98
N THR A 723 9.91 8.51 29.57
CA THR A 723 9.44 9.67 30.34
C THR A 723 10.02 9.61 31.75
N SER A 724 10.78 10.64 32.13
CA SER A 724 11.55 10.62 33.37
C SER A 724 10.67 10.95 34.58
N GLY A 725 10.14 9.92 35.26
CA GLY A 725 9.42 10.08 36.53
C GLY A 725 10.17 10.98 37.53
N ALA A 726 11.50 10.81 37.64
CA ALA A 726 12.34 11.60 38.54
C ALA A 726 12.36 13.12 38.28
N VAL A 727 12.07 13.58 37.04
CA VAL A 727 11.93 15.03 36.78
C VAL A 727 10.60 15.51 37.31
N LEU A 728 9.52 14.81 36.99
CA LEU A 728 8.20 15.16 37.47
C LEU A 728 8.09 15.03 39.00
N ASP A 729 8.84 14.13 39.63
CA ASP A 729 8.96 14.06 41.09
C ASP A 729 9.59 15.34 41.66
N CYS A 730 10.59 15.92 41.00
CA CYS A 730 11.20 17.19 41.41
C CYS A 730 10.19 18.34 41.29
N LEU A 731 9.47 18.40 40.18
CA LEU A 731 8.44 19.42 39.94
C LEU A 731 7.27 19.28 40.93
N ALA A 732 6.85 18.05 41.23
CA ALA A 732 5.82 17.75 42.22
C ALA A 732 6.19 18.20 43.63
N HIS A 733 7.48 18.21 43.96
CA HIS A 733 8.00 18.74 45.23
C HIS A 733 8.32 20.24 45.16
N ALA A 734 7.92 20.93 44.09
CA ALA A 734 8.18 22.33 43.82
C ALA A 734 9.69 22.69 43.88
N ILE A 735 10.55 21.77 43.45
CA ILE A 735 12.00 21.99 43.41
C ILE A 735 12.34 22.73 42.11
N PRO A 736 13.04 23.89 42.16
CA PRO A 736 13.57 24.52 40.94
C PRO A 736 14.50 23.54 40.23
N THR A 737 14.15 23.18 38.99
CA THR A 737 14.80 22.07 38.28
C THR A 737 15.48 22.56 37.01
N ILE A 738 16.74 22.16 36.81
CA ILE A 738 17.52 22.38 35.57
C ILE A 738 17.43 21.10 34.72
N VAL A 739 17.03 21.27 33.45
CA VAL A 739 16.99 20.21 32.43
C VAL A 739 17.65 20.71 31.15
N ASN A 740 18.06 19.82 30.25
CA ASN A 740 18.38 20.19 28.87
C ASN A 740 17.22 19.85 27.93
N ALA A 741 17.11 20.57 26.81
CA ALA A 741 16.09 20.39 25.79
C ALA A 741 16.30 19.09 24.97
N HIS A 742 16.28 17.94 25.65
CA HIS A 742 16.55 16.62 25.08
C HIS A 742 15.38 15.66 25.30
N GLY A 743 14.88 15.04 24.24
CA GLY A 743 13.74 14.11 24.32
C GLY A 743 12.46 14.74 24.88
N PRO A 744 11.68 14.01 25.70
CA PRO A 744 10.46 14.54 26.32
C PRO A 744 10.67 15.80 27.18
N MET A 745 11.90 16.10 27.63
CA MET A 745 12.19 17.28 28.45
C MET A 745 12.14 18.59 27.66
N ALA A 746 12.27 18.53 26.33
CA ALA A 746 12.12 19.69 25.46
C ALA A 746 10.70 20.30 25.53
N GLU A 747 9.70 19.49 25.90
CA GLU A 747 8.29 19.87 25.98
C GLU A 747 7.90 20.58 27.29
N LEU A 748 8.77 20.57 28.30
CA LEU A 748 8.47 21.19 29.61
C LEU A 748 8.41 22.72 29.51
N ASP A 749 7.53 23.35 30.28
CA ASP A 749 7.34 24.81 30.28
C ASP A 749 8.57 25.55 30.85
N GLU A 750 9.05 26.61 30.18
CA GLU A 750 10.20 27.44 30.62
C GLU A 750 9.89 28.28 31.88
N GLY A 751 8.62 28.39 32.24
CA GLY A 751 8.15 28.91 33.53
C GLY A 751 8.29 27.91 34.69
N ALA A 752 8.41 26.61 34.40
CA ALA A 752 8.51 25.55 35.42
C ALA A 752 9.93 24.99 35.59
N VAL A 753 10.78 25.09 34.57
CA VAL A 753 12.17 24.60 34.59
C VAL A 753 13.14 25.61 33.97
N VAL A 754 14.41 25.53 34.37
CA VAL A 754 15.49 26.11 33.57
C VAL A 754 15.83 25.11 32.47
N LYS A 755 15.58 25.49 31.21
CA LYS A 755 15.83 24.64 30.05
C LYS A 755 17.11 25.08 29.34
N LEU A 756 18.10 24.19 29.33
CA LEU A 756 19.37 24.37 28.63
C LEU A 756 19.26 23.89 27.17
N SER A 757 20.26 24.23 26.36
CA SER A 757 20.45 23.68 25.02
C SER A 757 20.51 22.15 25.02
N GLU A 758 20.23 21.50 23.88
CA GLU A 758 20.09 20.03 23.79
C GLU A 758 21.34 19.28 24.27
N ASP A 759 22.54 19.70 23.85
CA ASP A 759 23.81 19.23 24.41
C ASP A 759 24.54 20.38 25.11
N PRO A 760 24.20 20.67 26.38
CA PRO A 760 24.66 21.88 27.03
C PRO A 760 26.17 21.87 27.25
N SER A 761 26.78 23.04 27.18
CA SER A 761 28.21 23.20 27.49
C SER A 761 28.45 23.15 29.01
N ARG A 762 29.69 22.89 29.43
CA ARG A 762 30.09 22.95 30.84
C ARG A 762 29.78 24.32 31.45
N ALA A 763 30.08 25.39 30.71
CA ALA A 763 29.85 26.77 31.15
C ALA A 763 28.35 27.08 31.32
N GLU A 764 27.53 26.63 30.37
CA GLU A 764 26.08 26.83 30.42
C GLU A 764 25.44 26.14 31.64
N ILE A 765 25.85 24.91 31.96
CA ILE A 765 25.39 24.20 33.16
C ILE A 765 25.84 24.95 34.42
N ALA A 766 27.10 25.40 34.49
CA ALA A 766 27.64 26.12 35.64
C ALA A 766 26.94 27.47 35.86
N GLU A 767 26.65 28.21 34.78
CA GLU A 767 25.93 29.48 34.82
C GLU A 767 24.49 29.30 35.30
N ALA A 768 23.79 28.27 34.84
CA ALA A 768 22.44 27.96 35.30
C ALA A 768 22.39 27.59 36.79
N ILE A 769 23.37 26.81 37.27
CA ILE A 769 23.53 26.52 38.70
C ILE A 769 23.77 27.81 39.47
N GLY A 770 24.72 28.64 39.02
CA GLY A 770 25.05 29.92 39.66
C GLY A 770 23.86 30.87 39.77
N SER A 771 23.13 31.06 38.66
CA SER A 771 21.93 31.89 38.62
C SER A 771 20.90 31.44 39.64
N LEU A 772 20.60 30.13 39.70
CA LEU A 772 19.64 29.61 40.66
C LEU A 772 20.14 29.65 42.09
N VAL A 773 21.43 29.59 42.36
CA VAL A 773 21.98 29.72 43.72
C VAL A 773 21.83 31.16 44.23
N GLU A 774 22.15 32.15 43.39
CA GLU A 774 22.11 33.57 43.74
C GLU A 774 20.69 34.16 43.77
N ARG A 775 19.83 33.78 42.83
CA ARG A 775 18.53 34.43 42.60
C ARG A 775 17.38 33.69 43.26
N LYS A 776 17.10 34.03 44.52
CA LYS A 776 15.96 33.46 45.26
C LYS A 776 14.60 33.69 44.58
N ALA A 777 14.38 34.84 43.97
CA ALA A 777 13.13 35.16 43.27
C ALA A 777 12.90 34.24 42.04
N GLU A 778 13.97 33.90 41.33
CA GLU A 778 13.91 32.99 40.19
C GLU A 778 13.56 31.56 40.63
N ARG A 779 14.16 31.08 41.73
CA ARG A 779 13.78 29.81 42.35
C ARG A 779 12.30 29.78 42.72
N GLN A 780 11.80 30.83 43.37
CA GLN A 780 10.39 30.93 43.78
C GLN A 780 9.45 30.86 42.56
N ARG A 781 9.76 31.61 41.49
CA ARG A 781 9.00 31.58 40.23
C ARG A 781 8.93 30.18 39.64
N LEU A 782 10.07 29.47 39.58
CA LEU A 782 10.14 28.11 39.04
C LEU A 782 9.39 27.10 39.92
N SER A 783 9.47 27.23 41.25
CA SER A 783 8.70 26.40 42.19
C SER A 783 7.18 26.57 42.01
N GLU A 784 6.71 27.80 41.83
CA GLU A 784 5.30 28.12 41.55
C GLU A 784 4.87 27.55 40.20
N GLY A 785 5.64 27.83 39.13
CA GLY A 785 5.38 27.30 37.79
C GLY A 785 5.39 25.77 37.73
N ALA A 786 6.30 25.11 38.46
CA ALA A 786 6.33 23.66 38.59
C ALA A 786 5.08 23.11 39.28
N THR A 787 4.62 23.77 40.35
CA THR A 787 3.40 23.37 41.07
C THR A 787 2.16 23.52 40.19
N ASP A 788 2.06 24.64 39.48
CA ASP A 788 0.98 24.92 38.53
C ASP A 788 0.98 23.89 37.38
N LEU A 789 2.15 23.59 36.81
CA LEU A 789 2.28 22.57 35.77
C LEU A 789 1.80 21.19 36.25
N ILE A 790 2.21 20.75 37.45
CA ILE A 790 1.76 19.46 37.99
C ILE A 790 0.25 19.46 38.27
N ARG A 791 -0.28 20.53 38.85
CA ARG A 791 -1.71 20.64 39.17
C ARG A 791 -2.59 20.71 37.93
N ASP A 792 -2.16 21.42 36.90
CA ASP A 792 -3.01 21.76 35.76
C ASP A 792 -2.85 20.74 34.62
N VAL A 793 -1.69 20.10 34.48
CA VAL A 793 -1.41 19.14 33.39
C VAL A 793 -1.29 17.69 33.88
N HIS A 794 -0.59 17.44 34.99
CA HIS A 794 -0.24 16.08 35.43
C HIS A 794 -1.13 15.51 36.56
N ALA A 795 -2.10 16.28 37.06
CA ALA A 795 -2.88 15.90 38.23
C ALA A 795 -3.67 14.59 38.01
N PRO A 796 -3.74 13.71 39.02
CA PRO A 796 -4.34 12.37 38.89
C PRO A 796 -5.74 12.36 38.29
N TYR A 797 -6.65 13.19 38.80
CA TYR A 797 -8.03 13.25 38.33
C TYR A 797 -8.16 13.59 36.84
N ARG A 798 -7.29 14.49 36.35
CA ARG A 798 -7.27 14.92 34.95
C ARG A 798 -6.72 13.82 34.06
N ILE A 799 -5.63 13.18 34.49
CA ILE A 799 -5.05 12.05 33.75
C ILE A 799 -6.02 10.88 33.69
N GLY A 800 -6.73 10.56 34.79
CA GLY A 800 -7.78 9.54 34.80
C GLY A 800 -8.89 9.82 33.79
N GLU A 801 -9.35 11.08 33.68
CA GLU A 801 -10.35 11.47 32.68
C GLU A 801 -9.82 11.36 31.24
N LEU A 802 -8.58 11.76 30.99
CA LEU A 802 -7.93 11.60 29.68
C LEU A 802 -7.81 10.13 29.28
N TYR A 803 -7.44 9.26 30.22
CA TYR A 803 -7.41 7.81 30.00
C TYR A 803 -8.80 7.28 29.67
N TRP A 804 -9.82 7.63 30.47
CA TRP A 804 -11.20 7.21 30.22
C TRP A 804 -11.66 7.60 28.81
N ARG A 805 -11.48 8.87 28.42
CA ARG A 805 -11.83 9.34 27.08
C ARG A 805 -11.09 8.56 25.99
N ALA A 806 -9.79 8.34 26.14
CA ALA A 806 -8.99 7.59 25.18
C ALA A 806 -9.46 6.13 25.08
N ILE A 807 -9.68 5.46 26.21
CA ILE A 807 -10.14 4.06 26.27
C ILE A 807 -11.49 3.90 25.57
N GLU A 808 -12.46 4.75 25.87
CA GLU A 808 -13.79 4.70 25.25
C GLU A 808 -13.73 5.02 23.75
N THR A 809 -12.93 6.02 23.38
CA THR A 809 -12.73 6.39 21.97
C THR A 809 -12.12 5.24 21.18
N PHE A 810 -11.01 4.65 21.64
CA PHE A 810 -10.37 3.52 20.97
C PHE A 810 -11.29 2.31 20.89
N SER A 811 -12.06 2.05 21.95
CA SER A 811 -13.00 0.94 21.98
C SER A 811 -14.16 1.11 20.99
N SER A 812 -14.43 2.34 20.51
CA SER A 812 -15.44 2.63 19.48
C SER A 812 -14.92 2.55 18.04
N ILE A 813 -13.60 2.61 17.81
CA ILE A 813 -12.98 2.93 16.50
C ILE A 813 -12.71 1.72 15.58
N GLY A 814 -13.00 0.48 15.96
CA GLY A 814 -12.84 -0.67 15.04
C GLY A 814 -13.00 -2.05 15.66
N THR A 815 -12.91 -2.16 16.99
CA THR A 815 -13.14 -3.42 17.68
C THR A 815 -14.63 -3.78 17.73
N VAL A 816 -15.53 -2.79 17.67
CA VAL A 816 -16.98 -3.02 17.62
C VAL A 816 -17.36 -3.71 16.32
N ALA A 817 -16.93 -3.22 15.16
CA ALA A 817 -17.31 -3.79 13.86
C ALA A 817 -16.86 -5.26 13.71
N ARG A 818 -15.61 -5.60 14.06
CA ARG A 818 -15.12 -6.99 13.97
C ARG A 818 -15.73 -7.91 15.03
N ARG A 819 -15.93 -7.43 16.26
CA ARG A 819 -16.62 -8.19 17.32
C ARG A 819 -18.09 -8.39 16.96
N GLU A 820 -18.76 -7.36 16.48
CA GLU A 820 -20.15 -7.41 16.02
C GLU A 820 -20.29 -8.28 14.77
N LEU A 821 -19.32 -8.27 13.85
CA LEU A 821 -19.24 -9.19 12.71
C LEU A 821 -19.23 -10.64 13.19
N ILE A 822 -18.26 -11.01 14.05
CA ILE A 822 -18.12 -12.37 14.57
C ILE A 822 -19.37 -12.78 15.38
N MET A 823 -19.89 -11.89 16.22
CA MET A 823 -21.11 -12.15 16.99
C MET A 823 -22.34 -12.29 16.08
N SER A 824 -22.50 -11.43 15.09
CA SER A 824 -23.62 -11.47 14.15
C SER A 824 -23.59 -12.73 13.30
N MET A 825 -22.41 -13.15 12.85
CA MET A 825 -22.23 -14.42 12.14
C MET A 825 -22.59 -15.63 13.01
N SER A 826 -22.22 -15.61 14.31
CA SER A 826 -22.53 -16.74 15.21
C SER A 826 -23.98 -16.79 15.69
N VAL A 827 -24.68 -15.65 15.77
CA VAL A 827 -26.04 -15.54 16.32
C VAL A 827 -27.12 -15.61 15.25
N GLN A 828 -26.92 -15.01 14.07
CA GLN A 828 -28.00 -14.80 13.10
C GLN A 828 -28.23 -15.96 12.13
N ASP A 829 -27.27 -16.88 11.94
CA ASP A 829 -27.41 -17.95 10.95
C ASP A 829 -27.00 -19.35 11.47
N ARG A 830 -28.01 -20.14 11.85
CA ARG A 830 -27.81 -21.54 12.27
C ARG A 830 -27.20 -22.42 11.16
N SER A 831 -27.27 -22.04 9.88
CA SER A 831 -26.61 -22.80 8.81
C SER A 831 -25.11 -22.55 8.69
N PHE A 832 -24.57 -21.45 9.26
CA PHE A 832 -23.11 -21.32 9.39
C PHE A 832 -22.55 -22.33 10.41
N ALA A 833 -23.35 -22.74 11.40
CA ALA A 833 -22.96 -23.81 12.33
C ALA A 833 -22.80 -25.19 11.64
N SER A 834 -23.27 -25.34 10.40
CA SER A 834 -23.02 -26.52 9.56
C SER A 834 -21.92 -26.33 8.50
N ALA A 835 -21.22 -25.19 8.51
CA ALA A 835 -20.08 -24.94 7.62
C ALA A 835 -18.93 -25.91 7.95
N ASP A 836 -18.23 -26.39 6.93
CA ASP A 836 -17.05 -27.23 7.10
C ASP A 836 -15.78 -26.40 7.37
N GLU A 837 -14.67 -27.08 7.62
CA GLU A 837 -13.38 -26.43 7.90
C GLU A 837 -12.88 -25.58 6.72
N ALA A 838 -13.19 -25.99 5.48
CA ALA A 838 -12.81 -25.25 4.28
C ALA A 838 -13.59 -23.93 4.16
N ASP A 839 -14.89 -23.96 4.46
CA ASP A 839 -15.75 -22.78 4.54
C ASP A 839 -15.27 -21.80 5.61
N VAL A 840 -14.92 -22.30 6.80
CA VAL A 840 -14.35 -21.47 7.87
C VAL A 840 -13.02 -20.84 7.43
N ALA A 841 -12.15 -21.59 6.76
CA ALA A 841 -10.89 -21.07 6.23
C ALA A 841 -11.10 -19.97 5.18
N VAL A 842 -12.09 -20.13 4.28
CA VAL A 842 -12.44 -19.09 3.28
C VAL A 842 -12.92 -17.82 3.96
N VAL A 843 -13.84 -17.94 4.93
CA VAL A 843 -14.37 -16.78 5.65
C VAL A 843 -13.28 -16.11 6.49
N SER A 844 -12.43 -16.89 7.15
CA SER A 844 -11.28 -16.37 7.90
C SER A 844 -10.34 -15.55 7.01
N ARG A 845 -10.03 -16.03 5.80
CA ARG A 845 -9.26 -15.27 4.81
C ARG A 845 -9.97 -13.99 4.37
N CYS A 846 -11.28 -14.02 4.15
CA CYS A 846 -12.03 -12.80 3.80
C CYS A 846 -12.00 -11.77 4.93
N ILE A 847 -12.10 -12.21 6.20
CA ILE A 847 -11.98 -11.33 7.37
C ILE A 847 -10.59 -10.68 7.40
N ASP A 848 -9.54 -11.46 7.14
CA ASP A 848 -8.16 -10.99 7.18
C ASP A 848 -7.85 -10.00 6.05
N VAL A 849 -8.21 -10.34 4.81
CA VAL A 849 -7.98 -9.48 3.64
C VAL A 849 -8.79 -8.19 3.69
N ASN A 850 -9.99 -8.21 4.28
CA ASN A 850 -10.82 -7.01 4.42
C ASN A 850 -10.33 -6.08 5.54
N ALA A 851 -9.50 -6.58 6.46
CA ALA A 851 -8.93 -5.74 7.49
C ALA A 851 -7.90 -4.78 6.86
N PRO A 852 -7.82 -3.53 7.34
CA PRO A 852 -6.75 -2.62 6.91
C PRO A 852 -5.38 -3.23 7.23
N PRO A 853 -4.40 -3.17 6.30
CA PRO A 853 -3.07 -3.71 6.53
C PRO A 853 -2.37 -2.92 7.64
N ARG A 854 -1.98 -3.60 8.72
CA ARG A 854 -1.29 -3.01 9.89
C ARG A 854 0.24 -2.96 9.73
N ARG A 855 0.72 -2.78 8.50
CA ARG A 855 2.15 -2.82 8.18
C ARG A 855 2.58 -1.66 7.29
N SER A 856 3.87 -1.32 7.38
CA SER A 856 4.55 -0.47 6.40
C SER A 856 4.40 -1.06 5.00
N ARG A 857 4.38 -0.18 3.98
CA ARG A 857 4.39 -0.57 2.57
C ARG A 857 5.65 -1.38 2.26
N VAL A 858 5.52 -2.37 1.37
CA VAL A 858 6.57 -3.32 1.03
C VAL A 858 6.89 -3.24 -0.46
N MET A 859 8.18 -3.30 -0.77
CA MET A 859 8.71 -3.55 -2.10
C MET A 859 9.15 -5.02 -2.16
N TYR A 860 8.34 -5.82 -2.84
CA TYR A 860 8.62 -7.22 -3.12
C TYR A 860 9.58 -7.35 -4.29
N VAL A 861 10.71 -8.02 -4.11
CA VAL A 861 11.75 -8.19 -5.14
C VAL A 861 11.83 -9.66 -5.54
N ASP A 862 11.50 -9.95 -6.80
CA ASP A 862 11.51 -11.31 -7.35
C ASP A 862 12.94 -11.85 -7.44
N VAL A 863 13.17 -13.01 -6.83
CA VAL A 863 14.40 -13.81 -6.85
C VAL A 863 14.10 -15.27 -7.21
N SER A 864 13.04 -15.51 -7.98
CA SER A 864 12.52 -16.86 -8.28
C SER A 864 13.55 -17.82 -8.84
N GLU A 865 14.31 -17.43 -9.87
CA GLU A 865 15.31 -18.31 -10.47
C GLU A 865 16.49 -18.53 -9.51
N LEU A 866 16.86 -17.54 -8.69
CA LEU A 866 17.90 -17.73 -7.67
C LEU A 866 17.51 -18.76 -6.60
N VAL A 867 16.24 -18.81 -6.22
CA VAL A 867 15.71 -19.80 -5.26
C VAL A 867 15.59 -21.18 -5.91
N VAL A 868 15.12 -21.24 -7.15
CA VAL A 868 14.92 -22.50 -7.88
C VAL A 868 16.25 -23.11 -8.35
N ARG A 869 17.11 -22.33 -9.02
CA ARG A 869 18.39 -22.77 -9.63
C ARG A 869 19.43 -21.63 -9.76
N ASP A 870 20.51 -21.66 -8.97
CA ASP A 870 21.66 -20.75 -9.12
C ASP A 870 22.63 -21.23 -10.23
N TRP A 871 22.33 -20.83 -11.48
CA TRP A 871 23.18 -21.06 -12.66
C TRP A 871 24.51 -20.30 -12.63
N LYS A 872 24.66 -19.33 -11.72
CA LYS A 872 25.79 -18.39 -11.67
C LYS A 872 25.97 -17.63 -12.99
N SER A 873 24.86 -17.24 -13.62
CA SER A 873 24.85 -16.48 -14.88
C SER A 873 25.19 -15.00 -14.66
N GLY A 874 25.50 -14.27 -15.74
CA GLY A 874 25.71 -12.83 -15.69
C GLY A 874 24.48 -12.06 -15.19
N ILE A 875 23.28 -12.49 -15.58
CA ILE A 875 22.01 -11.92 -15.09
C ILE A 875 21.86 -12.15 -13.58
N GLN A 876 22.09 -13.38 -13.11
CA GLN A 876 22.00 -13.69 -11.68
C GLN A 876 23.01 -12.90 -10.83
N ARG A 877 24.20 -12.58 -11.39
CA ARG A 877 25.14 -11.64 -10.74
C ARG A 877 24.51 -10.26 -10.57
N VAL A 878 23.87 -9.73 -11.62
CA VAL A 878 23.16 -8.44 -11.57
C VAL A 878 22.06 -8.47 -10.50
N VAL A 879 21.21 -9.51 -10.51
CA VAL A 879 20.12 -9.68 -9.53
C VAL A 879 20.67 -9.65 -8.10
N LYS A 880 21.73 -10.42 -7.80
CA LYS A 880 22.38 -10.45 -6.48
C LYS A 880 22.93 -9.07 -6.07
N CYS A 881 23.63 -8.38 -6.98
CA CYS A 881 24.22 -7.09 -6.68
C CYS A 881 23.17 -5.99 -6.46
N VAL A 882 22.14 -5.92 -7.32
CA VAL A 882 21.04 -4.94 -7.16
C VAL A 882 20.23 -5.24 -5.89
N LEU A 883 19.90 -6.50 -5.62
CA LEU A 883 19.23 -6.91 -4.40
C LEU A 883 20.02 -6.50 -3.14
N SER A 884 21.32 -6.78 -3.12
CA SER A 884 22.23 -6.42 -2.04
C SER A 884 22.16 -4.91 -1.71
N GLU A 885 22.13 -4.06 -2.73
CA GLU A 885 22.01 -2.61 -2.55
C GLU A 885 20.61 -2.21 -2.08
N MET A 886 19.55 -2.82 -2.60
CA MET A 886 18.17 -2.54 -2.15
C MET A 886 17.94 -2.94 -0.68
N LEU A 887 18.54 -4.03 -0.20
CA LEU A 887 18.44 -4.43 1.20
C LEU A 887 19.23 -3.50 2.14
N ARG A 888 20.39 -2.98 1.69
CA ARG A 888 21.21 -2.03 2.46
C ARG A 888 20.68 -0.61 2.40
N HIS A 889 20.04 -0.22 1.31
CA HIS A 889 19.57 1.14 1.08
C HIS A 889 18.11 1.10 0.64
N PRO A 890 17.20 0.63 1.52
CA PRO A 890 15.80 0.52 1.18
C PRO A 890 15.22 1.92 0.85
N PRO A 891 14.40 2.01 -0.20
CA PRO A 891 13.55 3.15 -0.50
C PRO A 891 12.82 3.71 0.74
N ALA A 892 12.93 5.02 1.00
CA ALA A 892 12.24 5.65 2.14
C ALA A 892 10.73 5.31 2.16
N GLY A 893 10.21 4.97 3.34
CA GLY A 893 8.80 4.58 3.54
C GLY A 893 8.42 3.20 2.97
N LEU A 894 9.38 2.40 2.50
CA LEU A 894 9.18 1.05 1.98
C LEU A 894 10.16 0.07 2.62
N ARG A 895 9.66 -1.09 3.04
CA ARG A 895 10.50 -2.23 3.41
C ARG A 895 10.77 -3.08 2.16
N VAL A 896 12.01 -3.48 1.93
CA VAL A 896 12.34 -4.41 0.83
C VAL A 896 12.22 -5.86 1.32
N GLU A 897 11.46 -6.69 0.62
CA GLU A 897 11.24 -8.12 0.92
C GLU A 897 11.51 -8.96 -0.33
N PRO A 898 12.54 -9.83 -0.32
CA PRO A 898 12.76 -10.76 -1.43
C PRO A 898 11.67 -11.84 -1.47
N VAL A 899 11.21 -12.21 -2.66
CA VAL A 899 10.12 -13.17 -2.88
C VAL A 899 10.41 -14.11 -4.05
N TYR A 900 9.76 -15.27 -4.07
CA TYR A 900 9.87 -16.22 -5.17
C TYR A 900 8.50 -16.78 -5.55
N ALA A 901 8.33 -17.07 -6.84
CA ALA A 901 7.13 -17.70 -7.40
C ALA A 901 7.08 -19.18 -6.99
N SER A 902 5.93 -19.62 -6.50
CA SER A 902 5.64 -21.00 -6.12
C SER A 902 4.40 -21.47 -6.86
N LEU A 903 4.41 -22.75 -7.26
CA LEU A 903 3.32 -23.45 -7.94
C LEU A 903 2.87 -24.69 -7.12
N ASP A 904 3.11 -24.66 -5.82
CA ASP A 904 2.89 -25.81 -4.92
C ASP A 904 1.39 -26.05 -4.65
N GLU A 905 1.06 -27.06 -3.82
CA GLU A 905 -0.33 -27.43 -3.48
C GLU A 905 -1.17 -26.29 -2.90
N GLY A 906 -0.53 -25.24 -2.36
CA GLY A 906 -1.18 -24.00 -1.90
C GLY A 906 -1.68 -23.07 -3.00
N GLY A 907 -1.46 -23.42 -4.27
CA GLY A 907 -1.83 -22.62 -5.44
C GLY A 907 -0.66 -21.79 -6.00
N ALA A 908 -0.82 -21.34 -7.25
CA ALA A 908 0.14 -20.47 -7.91
C ALA A 908 0.17 -19.08 -7.23
N GLY A 909 1.35 -18.62 -6.83
CA GLY A 909 1.52 -17.34 -6.15
C GLY A 909 2.98 -17.04 -5.82
N TYR A 910 3.20 -16.09 -4.91
CA TYR A 910 4.53 -15.74 -4.41
C TYR A 910 4.66 -16.04 -2.91
N ARG A 911 5.88 -16.39 -2.51
CA ARG A 911 6.26 -16.64 -1.11
C ARG A 911 7.45 -15.76 -0.73
N SER A 912 7.57 -15.40 0.55
CA SER A 912 8.74 -14.72 1.07
C SER A 912 9.98 -15.59 0.89
N ALA A 913 11.10 -15.03 0.45
CA ALA A 913 12.36 -15.76 0.26
C ALA A 913 13.28 -15.59 1.50
N ARG A 914 12.76 -15.76 2.71
CA ARG A 914 13.48 -15.49 3.96
C ARG A 914 14.64 -16.47 4.17
N ARG A 915 14.44 -17.76 3.85
CA ARG A 915 15.50 -18.78 3.89
C ARG A 915 16.64 -18.48 2.92
N PHE A 916 16.30 -18.04 1.71
CA PHE A 916 17.29 -17.61 0.73
C PHE A 916 18.03 -16.37 1.22
N THR A 917 17.30 -15.35 1.69
CA THR A 917 17.88 -14.06 2.10
C THR A 917 18.79 -14.21 3.32
N SER A 918 18.41 -15.04 4.29
CA SER A 918 19.25 -15.40 5.45
C SER A 918 20.62 -15.95 5.01
N ARG A 919 20.63 -16.96 4.13
CA ARG A 919 21.87 -17.54 3.56
C ARG A 919 22.64 -16.54 2.71
N PHE A 920 21.93 -15.71 1.94
CA PHE A 920 22.51 -14.64 1.14
C PHE A 920 23.24 -13.59 1.99
N LEU A 921 22.78 -13.35 3.22
CA LEU A 921 23.41 -12.47 4.21
C LEU A 921 24.46 -13.18 5.09
N GLY A 922 24.82 -14.43 4.79
CA GLY A 922 25.87 -15.17 5.50
C GLY A 922 25.43 -15.85 6.80
N GLN A 923 24.14 -16.00 7.05
CA GLN A 923 23.63 -16.82 8.17
C GLN A 923 23.61 -18.31 7.78
N ALA A 924 24.00 -19.18 8.72
CA ALA A 924 24.28 -20.61 8.45
C ALA A 924 23.12 -21.58 8.78
N ASP A 925 21.98 -21.10 9.31
CA ASP A 925 20.91 -21.97 9.85
C ASP A 925 19.54 -21.70 9.20
N ASP A 926 18.66 -22.72 9.25
CA ASP A 926 17.35 -22.80 8.61
C ASP A 926 16.18 -22.33 9.50
N ALA A 927 16.45 -21.54 10.55
CA ALA A 927 15.45 -21.02 11.49
C ALA A 927 14.39 -20.06 10.88
N TRP A 928 14.46 -19.82 9.57
CA TRP A 928 13.53 -18.95 8.83
C TRP A 928 12.50 -19.80 8.09
N GLU A 929 11.27 -19.31 8.04
CA GLU A 929 10.17 -19.93 7.29
C GLU A 929 9.69 -19.02 6.18
N ASP A 930 9.43 -19.63 5.02
CA ASP A 930 8.95 -18.94 3.82
C ASP A 930 7.42 -19.07 3.77
N GLU A 931 6.71 -17.95 3.81
CA GLU A 931 5.24 -17.86 3.87
C GLU A 931 4.66 -17.30 2.57
N PRO A 932 3.42 -17.65 2.16
CA PRO A 932 2.72 -16.94 1.10
C PRO A 932 2.65 -15.44 1.40
N ILE A 933 2.84 -14.60 0.37
CA ILE A 933 2.70 -13.15 0.54
C ILE A 933 1.30 -12.69 0.13
N GLU A 934 0.79 -11.69 0.84
CA GLU A 934 -0.45 -11.00 0.50
C GLU A 934 -0.16 -9.49 0.37
N PRO A 935 0.13 -9.02 -0.85
CA PRO A 935 0.36 -7.62 -1.11
C PRO A 935 -0.89 -6.79 -0.89
N ALA A 936 -0.70 -5.57 -0.39
CA ALA A 936 -1.75 -4.61 -0.10
C ALA A 936 -1.63 -3.37 -0.99
N ASN A 937 -2.64 -2.49 -0.94
CA ASN A 937 -2.64 -1.24 -1.71
C ASN A 937 -1.40 -0.39 -1.39
N GLY A 938 -0.70 0.06 -2.43
CA GLY A 938 0.52 0.86 -2.33
C GLY A 938 1.81 0.05 -2.22
N ASP A 939 1.75 -1.28 -2.12
CA ASP A 939 2.93 -2.13 -2.25
C ASP A 939 3.46 -2.12 -3.70
N ILE A 940 4.73 -2.48 -3.84
CA ILE A 940 5.43 -2.53 -5.13
C ILE A 940 5.97 -3.93 -5.34
N PHE A 941 5.82 -4.48 -6.55
CA PHE A 941 6.47 -5.69 -6.99
C PHE A 941 7.51 -5.37 -8.07
N VAL A 942 8.72 -5.88 -7.92
CA VAL A 942 9.83 -5.74 -8.86
C VAL A 942 10.24 -7.13 -9.34
N GLY A 943 9.81 -7.50 -10.54
CA GLY A 943 10.29 -8.64 -11.30
C GLY A 943 11.75 -8.43 -11.74
N LEU A 944 12.67 -8.53 -10.78
CA LEU A 944 14.09 -8.34 -10.98
C LEU A 944 14.74 -9.55 -11.65
N ASP A 945 14.31 -10.76 -11.28
CA ASP A 945 14.80 -12.01 -11.87
C ASP A 945 14.17 -12.30 -13.24
N LEU A 946 14.94 -12.92 -14.14
CA LEU A 946 14.45 -13.32 -15.46
C LEU A 946 13.82 -14.72 -15.39
N ALA A 947 12.50 -14.78 -15.15
CA ALA A 947 11.76 -16.03 -14.97
C ALA A 947 10.74 -16.27 -16.12
N PRO A 948 11.18 -16.65 -17.34
CA PRO A 948 10.33 -16.72 -18.54
C PRO A 948 9.25 -17.80 -18.47
N ILE A 949 9.42 -18.82 -17.63
CA ILE A 949 8.43 -19.91 -17.46
C ILE A 949 7.48 -19.64 -16.30
N LEU A 950 7.98 -19.12 -15.17
CA LEU A 950 7.19 -18.95 -13.94
C LEU A 950 6.23 -17.76 -14.06
N VAL A 951 6.70 -16.61 -14.54
CA VAL A 951 5.89 -15.38 -14.64
C VAL A 951 4.60 -15.60 -15.47
N PRO A 952 4.63 -16.23 -16.66
CA PRO A 952 3.39 -16.55 -17.38
C PRO A 952 2.44 -17.47 -16.61
N LYS A 953 2.95 -18.45 -15.87
CA LYS A 953 2.09 -19.35 -15.07
C LYS A 953 1.42 -18.63 -13.91
N ILE A 954 2.12 -17.67 -13.29
CA ILE A 954 1.55 -16.81 -12.25
C ILE A 954 0.50 -15.86 -12.84
N PHE A 955 0.71 -15.37 -14.05
CA PHE A 955 -0.27 -14.58 -14.79
C PHE A 955 -1.53 -15.39 -15.15
N ASP A 956 -1.37 -16.60 -15.69
CA ASP A 956 -2.50 -17.48 -16.03
C ASP A 956 -3.37 -17.80 -14.80
N ALA A 957 -2.77 -17.81 -13.60
CA ALA A 957 -3.47 -18.01 -12.34
C ALA A 957 -4.20 -16.74 -11.81
N GLY A 958 -4.09 -15.59 -12.51
CA GLY A 958 -4.78 -14.35 -12.17
C GLY A 958 -4.13 -13.53 -11.04
N VAL A 959 -2.92 -13.90 -10.58
CA VAL A 959 -2.27 -13.27 -9.42
C VAL A 959 -1.94 -11.80 -9.70
N TYR A 960 -1.32 -11.48 -10.84
CA TYR A 960 -0.99 -10.10 -11.18
C TYR A 960 -2.22 -9.23 -11.38
N THR A 961 -3.29 -9.77 -11.99
CA THR A 961 -4.57 -9.07 -12.14
C THR A 961 -5.17 -8.70 -10.79
N MET A 962 -5.17 -9.64 -9.84
CA MET A 962 -5.63 -9.39 -8.47
C MET A 962 -4.76 -8.35 -7.75
N TRP A 963 -3.45 -8.43 -7.86
CA TRP A 963 -2.53 -7.48 -7.24
C TRP A 963 -2.73 -6.07 -7.78
N ARG A 964 -2.88 -5.90 -9.10
CA ARG A 964 -3.21 -4.61 -9.71
C ARG A 964 -4.53 -4.05 -9.23
N ALA A 965 -5.57 -4.89 -9.19
CA ALA A 965 -6.87 -4.51 -8.66
C ALA A 965 -6.77 -3.98 -7.22
N ARG A 966 -5.96 -4.65 -6.38
CA ARG A 966 -5.65 -4.24 -5.00
C ARG A 966 -4.76 -2.98 -4.89
N GLY A 967 -4.23 -2.45 -5.99
CA GLY A 967 -3.41 -1.25 -6.03
C GLY A 967 -1.91 -1.51 -5.85
N VAL A 968 -1.44 -2.72 -6.14
CA VAL A 968 -0.02 -3.07 -6.17
C VAL A 968 0.55 -2.66 -7.53
N ARG A 969 1.70 -1.99 -7.53
CA ARG A 969 2.40 -1.64 -8.77
C ARG A 969 3.39 -2.73 -9.17
N LEU A 970 3.38 -3.10 -10.45
CA LEU A 970 4.19 -4.17 -11.01
C LEU A 970 5.24 -3.59 -11.96
N HIS A 971 6.52 -3.81 -11.65
CA HIS A 971 7.65 -3.37 -12.46
C HIS A 971 8.51 -4.57 -12.84
N PHE A 972 9.01 -4.63 -14.07
CA PHE A 972 9.84 -5.74 -14.54
C PHE A 972 11.14 -5.23 -15.17
N VAL A 973 12.20 -6.04 -15.06
CA VAL A 973 13.50 -5.74 -15.68
C VAL A 973 13.66 -6.58 -16.96
N VAL A 974 14.01 -5.94 -18.07
CA VAL A 974 14.35 -6.60 -19.33
C VAL A 974 15.84 -6.47 -19.59
N TYR A 975 16.53 -7.61 -19.59
CA TYR A 975 17.98 -7.66 -19.79
C TYR A 975 18.36 -7.58 -21.27
N ASP A 976 17.66 -8.32 -22.12
CA ASP A 976 17.80 -8.26 -23.57
C ASP A 976 16.59 -8.91 -24.26
N LEU A 977 16.48 -8.77 -25.59
CA LEU A 977 15.44 -9.38 -26.42
C LEU A 977 16.02 -10.48 -27.33
N LEU A 978 17.22 -10.97 -27.04
CA LEU A 978 17.96 -11.85 -27.94
C LEU A 978 17.25 -13.17 -28.23
N PRO A 979 16.52 -13.82 -27.29
CA PRO A 979 15.76 -15.02 -27.61
C PRO A 979 14.73 -14.81 -28.74
N LEU A 980 14.22 -13.59 -28.91
CA LEU A 980 13.25 -13.25 -29.97
C LEU A 980 13.92 -12.72 -31.23
N LEU A 981 14.94 -11.87 -31.09
CA LEU A 981 15.59 -11.22 -32.22
C LEU A 981 16.60 -12.13 -32.91
N ARG A 982 17.22 -13.05 -32.17
CA ARG A 982 18.29 -13.96 -32.62
C ARG A 982 18.07 -15.40 -32.12
N PRO A 983 16.92 -16.03 -32.44
CA PRO A 983 16.55 -17.35 -31.92
C PRO A 983 17.56 -18.44 -32.28
N GLU A 984 18.36 -18.28 -33.34
CA GLU A 984 19.41 -19.21 -33.74
C GLU A 984 20.54 -19.39 -32.72
N PHE A 985 20.65 -18.49 -31.74
CA PHE A 985 21.63 -18.59 -30.66
C PHE A 985 21.11 -19.28 -29.40
N PHE A 986 19.85 -19.69 -29.36
CA PHE A 986 19.20 -20.27 -28.19
C PHE A 986 18.64 -21.67 -28.48
N ALA A 987 18.36 -22.44 -27.43
CA ALA A 987 17.76 -23.76 -27.56
C ALA A 987 16.34 -23.67 -28.15
N LEU A 988 15.90 -24.73 -28.85
CA LEU A 988 14.54 -24.85 -29.37
C LEU A 988 13.51 -24.64 -28.24
N GLY A 989 12.50 -23.79 -28.48
CA GLY A 989 11.46 -23.42 -27.51
C GLY A 989 11.76 -22.17 -26.66
N ALA A 990 13.02 -21.72 -26.56
CA ALA A 990 13.36 -20.54 -25.76
C ALA A 990 12.68 -19.25 -26.26
N ALA A 991 12.52 -19.10 -27.58
CA ALA A 991 11.83 -17.97 -28.18
C ALA A 991 10.33 -17.96 -27.83
N ASP A 992 9.69 -19.13 -27.78
CA ASP A 992 8.26 -19.25 -27.45
C ASP A 992 8.00 -18.90 -25.99
N ASP A 993 8.80 -19.45 -25.07
CA ASP A 993 8.73 -19.13 -23.64
C ASP A 993 8.97 -17.64 -23.39
N PHE A 994 9.98 -17.06 -24.05
CA PHE A 994 10.29 -15.64 -23.92
C PHE A 994 9.22 -14.74 -24.54
N SER A 995 8.61 -15.13 -25.66
CA SER A 995 7.51 -14.39 -26.29
C SER A 995 6.30 -14.34 -25.37
N ARG A 996 5.98 -15.47 -24.72
CA ARG A 996 4.91 -15.54 -23.73
C ARG A 996 5.20 -14.70 -22.49
N TRP A 997 6.43 -14.75 -21.99
CA TRP A 997 6.89 -13.88 -20.89
C TRP A 997 6.76 -12.40 -21.24
N LEU A 998 7.25 -12.00 -22.41
CA LEU A 998 7.19 -10.60 -22.85
C LEU A 998 5.73 -10.14 -23.02
N GLY A 999 4.89 -10.97 -23.63
CA GLY A 999 3.45 -10.70 -23.76
C GLY A 999 2.74 -10.60 -22.41
N THR A 1000 3.19 -11.35 -21.40
CA THR A 1000 2.68 -11.27 -20.03
C THR A 1000 3.04 -9.92 -19.39
N ILE A 1001 4.33 -9.58 -19.35
CA ILE A 1001 4.76 -8.33 -18.70
C ILE A 1001 4.22 -7.09 -19.43
N ALA A 1002 4.06 -7.13 -20.76
CA ALA A 1002 3.46 -6.04 -21.52
C ALA A 1002 2.00 -5.78 -21.16
N GLN A 1003 1.26 -6.80 -20.71
CA GLN A 1003 -0.15 -6.68 -20.29
C GLN A 1003 -0.32 -6.20 -18.86
N VAL A 1004 0.62 -6.51 -17.95
CA VAL A 1004 0.43 -6.25 -16.50
C VAL A 1004 1.34 -5.18 -15.92
N ALA A 1005 2.49 -4.89 -16.54
CA ALA A 1005 3.46 -3.97 -15.96
C ALA A 1005 2.96 -2.51 -15.96
N ASP A 1006 3.26 -1.79 -14.87
CA ASP A 1006 3.20 -0.34 -14.82
C ASP A 1006 4.44 0.26 -15.51
N SER A 1007 5.61 -0.36 -15.31
CA SER A 1007 6.81 -0.02 -16.06
C SER A 1007 7.73 -1.21 -16.33
N VAL A 1008 8.50 -1.08 -17.41
CA VAL A 1008 9.61 -1.98 -17.74
C VAL A 1008 10.92 -1.18 -17.73
N ALA A 1009 11.91 -1.67 -16.99
CA ALA A 1009 13.24 -1.12 -16.90
C ALA A 1009 14.22 -1.99 -17.71
N CYS A 1010 14.73 -1.46 -18.81
CA CYS A 1010 15.76 -2.10 -19.60
C CYS A 1010 17.15 -1.77 -19.06
N ILE A 1011 18.11 -2.68 -19.19
CA ILE A 1011 19.48 -2.47 -18.69
C ILE A 1011 20.34 -1.55 -19.60
N SER A 1012 19.76 -1.04 -20.69
CA SER A 1012 20.36 -0.10 -21.63
C SER A 1012 19.29 0.62 -22.44
N SER A 1013 19.64 1.78 -23.00
CA SER A 1013 18.77 2.51 -23.91
C SER A 1013 18.55 1.75 -25.22
N ALA A 1014 19.57 1.04 -25.72
CA ALA A 1014 19.49 0.18 -26.89
C ALA A 1014 18.43 -0.92 -26.72
N VAL A 1015 18.41 -1.61 -25.58
CA VAL A 1015 17.38 -2.63 -25.30
C VAL A 1015 16.00 -2.00 -25.15
N ALA A 1016 15.90 -0.80 -24.57
CA ALA A 1016 14.62 -0.09 -24.48
C ALA A 1016 14.06 0.27 -25.87
N ASP A 1017 14.91 0.70 -26.79
CA ASP A 1017 14.52 1.04 -28.15
C ASP A 1017 14.15 -0.21 -28.97
N GLU A 1018 14.92 -1.29 -28.82
CA GLU A 1018 14.58 -2.61 -29.38
C GLU A 1018 13.22 -3.11 -28.86
N LEU A 1019 12.95 -2.94 -27.57
CA LEU A 1019 11.68 -3.35 -26.97
C LEU A 1019 10.50 -2.56 -27.55
N LYS A 1020 10.63 -1.23 -27.64
CA LYS A 1020 9.59 -0.35 -28.22
C LYS A 1020 9.33 -0.71 -29.68
N ALA A 1021 10.39 -0.96 -30.45
CA ALA A 1021 10.28 -1.40 -31.84
C ALA A 1021 9.55 -2.74 -31.93
N TYR A 1022 9.98 -3.74 -31.15
CA TYR A 1022 9.41 -5.08 -31.18
C TYR A 1022 7.93 -5.11 -30.81
N LEU A 1023 7.53 -4.43 -29.73
CA LEU A 1023 6.12 -4.35 -29.31
C LEU A 1023 5.23 -3.72 -30.39
N THR A 1024 5.77 -2.76 -31.15
CA THR A 1024 5.05 -2.12 -32.25
C THR A 1024 4.93 -3.07 -33.45
N THR A 1025 6.01 -3.73 -33.84
CA THR A 1025 6.03 -4.62 -35.02
C THR A 1025 5.26 -5.92 -34.80
N ALA A 1026 5.29 -6.47 -33.59
CA ALA A 1026 4.64 -7.73 -33.26
C ALA A 1026 3.12 -7.58 -33.02
N ALA A 1027 2.59 -6.34 -33.04
CA ALA A 1027 1.20 -6.01 -32.69
C ALA A 1027 0.75 -6.66 -31.37
N MET A 1028 1.66 -6.75 -30.40
CA MET A 1028 1.37 -7.35 -29.09
C MET A 1028 0.43 -6.44 -28.29
N SER A 1029 -0.59 -7.05 -27.69
CA SER A 1029 -1.44 -6.35 -26.73
C SER A 1029 -0.59 -5.87 -25.56
N ARG A 1030 -0.74 -4.59 -25.20
CA ARG A 1030 -0.04 -3.98 -24.08
C ARG A 1030 -1.01 -3.11 -23.29
N ARG A 1031 -0.71 -2.95 -22.01
CA ARG A 1031 -1.45 -2.04 -21.16
C ARG A 1031 -1.30 -0.60 -21.65
N GLU A 1032 -2.39 0.14 -21.60
CA GLU A 1032 -2.36 1.59 -21.80
C GLU A 1032 -1.52 2.26 -20.70
N GLY A 1033 -0.63 3.18 -21.08
CA GLY A 1033 0.26 3.86 -20.13
C GLY A 1033 1.51 3.07 -19.70
N LEU A 1034 1.81 1.90 -20.26
CA LEU A 1034 3.06 1.16 -19.97
C LEU A 1034 4.30 2.05 -20.20
N LYS A 1035 5.07 2.29 -19.13
CA LYS A 1035 6.30 3.10 -19.19
C LYS A 1035 7.51 2.21 -19.50
N ILE A 1036 8.24 2.51 -20.58
CA ILE A 1036 9.47 1.78 -20.95
C ILE A 1036 10.67 2.73 -20.82
N ASN A 1037 11.53 2.44 -19.85
CA ASN A 1037 12.69 3.24 -19.47
C ASN A 1037 13.93 2.34 -19.35
N TRP A 1038 15.08 2.93 -19.02
CA TRP A 1038 16.33 2.19 -18.88
C TRP A 1038 17.19 2.69 -17.71
N PHE A 1039 18.07 1.82 -17.24
CA PHE A 1039 19.12 2.12 -16.26
C PHE A 1039 20.40 1.37 -16.65
N HIS A 1040 21.54 1.84 -16.14
CA HIS A 1040 22.85 1.26 -16.46
C HIS A 1040 23.36 0.37 -15.34
N LEU A 1041 24.03 -0.74 -15.67
CA LEU A 1041 24.55 -1.68 -14.68
C LEU A 1041 25.84 -1.19 -14.04
N GLY A 1042 26.00 -1.52 -12.75
CA GLY A 1042 27.24 -1.34 -12.01
C GLY A 1042 28.31 -2.35 -12.44
N SER A 1043 29.57 -2.07 -12.11
CA SER A 1043 30.71 -2.90 -12.58
C SER A 1043 31.66 -3.34 -11.47
N GLU A 1044 31.31 -3.17 -10.21
CA GLU A 1044 32.14 -3.63 -9.10
C GLU A 1044 32.07 -5.16 -9.02
N LEU A 1045 33.23 -5.81 -9.11
CA LEU A 1045 33.34 -7.24 -8.82
C LEU A 1045 33.02 -7.45 -7.33
N ALA A 1046 32.29 -8.49 -6.99
CA ALA A 1046 31.76 -8.67 -5.65
C ALA A 1046 32.91 -8.78 -4.64
N ARG A 1047 32.89 -7.94 -3.59
CA ARG A 1047 33.59 -8.29 -2.35
C ARG A 1047 32.72 -9.32 -1.63
N PRO A 1048 33.25 -10.47 -1.19
CA PRO A 1048 32.48 -11.41 -0.40
C PRO A 1048 31.95 -10.68 0.85
N ALA A 1049 30.63 -10.74 1.05
CA ALA A 1049 30.01 -10.34 2.30
C ALA A 1049 30.25 -11.47 3.31
N GLY A 1050 31.18 -11.25 4.24
CA GLY A 1050 31.51 -12.20 5.30
C GLY A 1050 33.03 -12.28 5.56
N PRO A 1051 33.45 -12.76 6.76
CA PRO A 1051 34.86 -13.00 7.04
C PRO A 1051 35.40 -14.01 6.04
N SER A 1052 36.53 -13.66 5.45
CA SER A 1052 37.23 -14.36 4.38
C SER A 1052 37.24 -15.87 4.57
N PHE A 1053 36.58 -16.61 3.68
CA PHE A 1053 37.13 -17.88 3.26
C PHE A 1053 38.36 -17.55 2.44
N ASP A 1054 39.51 -18.05 2.87
CA ASP A 1054 40.77 -17.97 2.15
C ASP A 1054 40.53 -18.18 0.66
N ALA A 1055 40.96 -17.21 -0.17
CA ALA A 1055 40.97 -17.40 -1.60
C ALA A 1055 41.68 -18.73 -1.89
N PRO A 1056 41.11 -19.64 -2.69
CA PRO A 1056 41.80 -20.88 -2.99
C PRO A 1056 43.11 -20.53 -3.70
N VAL A 1057 44.24 -20.81 -3.03
CA VAL A 1057 45.63 -20.65 -3.50
C VAL A 1057 45.81 -21.19 -4.93
N ALA A 1058 44.97 -22.15 -5.34
CA ALA A 1058 44.93 -22.74 -6.68
C ALA A 1058 44.60 -21.74 -7.82
N ALA A 1059 43.80 -20.69 -7.60
CA ALA A 1059 43.41 -19.76 -8.67
C ALA A 1059 44.54 -18.80 -9.06
N ILE A 1060 45.43 -18.46 -8.11
CA ILE A 1060 46.58 -17.59 -8.33
C ILE A 1060 47.67 -18.33 -9.14
N ALA A 1061 47.87 -19.62 -8.86
CA ALA A 1061 48.82 -20.47 -9.58
C ALA A 1061 48.48 -20.66 -11.08
N GLN A 1062 47.21 -20.49 -11.47
CA GLN A 1062 46.79 -20.61 -12.87
C GLN A 1062 47.19 -19.40 -13.73
N LEU A 1063 47.38 -18.24 -13.11
CA LEU A 1063 47.75 -17.00 -13.81
C LEU A 1063 49.25 -16.97 -14.12
N GLU A 1064 50.07 -17.59 -13.27
CA GLU A 1064 51.51 -17.83 -13.48
C GLU A 1064 51.79 -18.79 -14.65
N LEU A 1065 50.76 -19.44 -15.22
CA LEU A 1065 50.89 -20.25 -16.45
C LEU A 1065 50.97 -19.40 -17.73
N VAL A 1066 50.63 -18.10 -17.65
CA VAL A 1066 50.60 -17.19 -18.80
C VAL A 1066 51.81 -16.25 -18.77
N ASP A 1067 52.97 -16.77 -19.19
CA ASP A 1067 54.26 -16.03 -19.20
C ASP A 1067 54.40 -14.97 -20.31
N LYS A 1068 53.37 -14.80 -21.15
CA LYS A 1068 53.40 -13.95 -22.35
C LYS A 1068 52.28 -12.90 -22.34
N PRO A 1069 52.49 -11.74 -22.98
CA PRO A 1069 51.45 -10.73 -23.10
C PRO A 1069 50.19 -11.30 -23.77
N TYR A 1070 49.02 -11.06 -23.17
CA TYR A 1070 47.76 -11.64 -23.64
C TYR A 1070 46.65 -10.60 -23.83
N VAL A 1071 45.72 -10.94 -24.71
CA VAL A 1071 44.42 -10.26 -24.83
C VAL A 1071 43.35 -11.15 -24.18
N LEU A 1072 42.40 -10.51 -23.52
CA LEU A 1072 41.42 -11.15 -22.66
C LEU A 1072 40.04 -11.17 -23.32
N MET A 1073 39.32 -12.29 -23.21
CA MET A 1073 37.88 -12.39 -23.45
C MET A 1073 37.21 -12.87 -22.17
N VAL A 1074 36.15 -12.17 -21.73
CA VAL A 1074 35.42 -12.51 -20.50
C VAL A 1074 33.95 -12.77 -20.81
N GLY A 1075 33.44 -13.92 -20.38
CA GLY A 1075 32.04 -14.29 -20.49
C GLY A 1075 31.83 -15.79 -20.71
N THR A 1076 30.64 -16.29 -20.37
CA THR A 1076 30.22 -17.67 -20.66
C THR A 1076 30.36 -17.98 -22.15
N LEU A 1077 30.86 -19.16 -22.49
CA LEU A 1077 30.96 -19.63 -23.87
C LEU A 1077 29.55 -19.87 -24.41
N GLU A 1078 29.10 -18.99 -25.29
CA GLU A 1078 27.78 -19.04 -25.95
C GLU A 1078 27.94 -18.76 -27.47
N PRO A 1079 27.02 -19.25 -28.33
CA PRO A 1079 27.13 -19.11 -29.78
C PRO A 1079 27.24 -17.65 -30.26
N ARG A 1080 26.54 -16.75 -29.56
CA ARG A 1080 26.50 -15.32 -29.87
C ARG A 1080 27.78 -14.55 -29.53
N LYS A 1081 28.69 -15.10 -28.73
CA LYS A 1081 29.84 -14.36 -28.13
C LYS A 1081 31.06 -14.27 -29.05
N GLY A 1082 31.01 -14.89 -30.24
CA GLY A 1082 32.06 -14.76 -31.26
C GLY A 1082 33.40 -15.44 -30.92
N HIS A 1083 33.47 -16.26 -29.87
CA HIS A 1083 34.71 -16.95 -29.45
C HIS A 1083 35.40 -17.69 -30.59
N LEU A 1084 34.64 -18.47 -31.37
CA LEU A 1084 35.17 -19.26 -32.49
C LEU A 1084 35.89 -18.36 -33.51
N GLN A 1085 35.29 -17.23 -33.86
CA GLN A 1085 35.83 -16.32 -34.85
C GLN A 1085 37.14 -15.67 -34.37
N ILE A 1086 37.23 -15.32 -33.08
CA ILE A 1086 38.46 -14.76 -32.50
C ILE A 1086 39.55 -15.83 -32.39
N ILE A 1087 39.21 -17.06 -32.01
CA ILE A 1087 40.17 -18.18 -31.97
C ILE A 1087 40.77 -18.40 -33.36
N GLU A 1088 39.94 -18.44 -34.42
CA GLU A 1088 40.40 -18.61 -35.81
C GLU A 1088 41.26 -17.44 -36.31
N ALA A 1089 40.92 -16.21 -35.90
CA ALA A 1089 41.72 -15.03 -36.22
C ALA A 1089 43.09 -15.08 -35.53
N CYS A 1090 43.12 -15.41 -34.23
CA CYS A 1090 44.35 -15.60 -33.47
C CYS A 1090 45.19 -16.76 -34.02
N GLU A 1091 44.57 -17.88 -34.43
CA GLU A 1091 45.27 -19.01 -35.05
C GLU A 1091 46.00 -18.58 -36.33
N SER A 1092 45.35 -17.74 -37.14
CA SER A 1092 45.95 -17.17 -38.35
C SER A 1092 47.17 -16.29 -38.03
N LEU A 1093 47.09 -15.45 -37.00
CA LEU A 1093 48.20 -14.62 -36.53
C LEU A 1093 49.35 -15.47 -35.95
N TRP A 1094 49.03 -16.53 -35.21
CA TRP A 1094 50.03 -17.44 -34.64
C TRP A 1094 50.81 -18.19 -35.72
N LYS A 1095 50.13 -18.62 -36.80
CA LYS A 1095 50.77 -19.23 -37.99
C LYS A 1095 51.68 -18.26 -38.74
N GLN A 1096 51.40 -16.95 -38.64
CA GLN A 1096 52.24 -15.88 -39.21
C GLN A 1096 53.39 -15.44 -38.26
N GLY A 1097 53.58 -16.13 -37.13
CA GLY A 1097 54.67 -15.87 -36.19
C GLY A 1097 54.32 -14.95 -35.01
N GLY A 1098 53.08 -14.48 -34.90
CA GLY A 1098 52.64 -13.65 -33.77
C GLY A 1098 52.71 -14.38 -32.42
N ASP A 1099 53.07 -13.68 -31.35
CA ASP A 1099 53.35 -14.23 -30.02
C ASP A 1099 52.36 -13.81 -28.91
N THR A 1100 51.36 -12.96 -29.21
CA THR A 1100 50.30 -12.57 -28.26
C THR A 1100 49.40 -13.77 -27.92
N CYS A 1101 49.18 -14.03 -26.63
CA CYS A 1101 48.27 -15.07 -26.16
C CYS A 1101 46.80 -14.60 -26.16
N LEU A 1102 45.85 -15.53 -26.32
CA LEU A 1102 44.43 -15.33 -26.10
C LEU A 1102 44.01 -16.05 -24.81
N VAL A 1103 43.49 -15.29 -23.85
CA VAL A 1103 42.94 -15.81 -22.60
C VAL A 1103 41.43 -15.66 -22.61
N ILE A 1104 40.70 -16.75 -22.42
CA ILE A 1104 39.25 -16.79 -22.31
C ILE A 1104 38.88 -17.16 -20.87
N VAL A 1105 38.16 -16.28 -20.17
CA VAL A 1105 37.65 -16.54 -18.82
C VAL A 1105 36.13 -16.63 -18.85
N GLY A 1106 35.62 -17.82 -18.58
CA GLY A 1106 34.18 -18.07 -18.56
C GLY A 1106 33.81 -19.54 -18.63
N ARG A 1107 32.63 -19.88 -18.12
CA ARG A 1107 32.12 -21.26 -18.07
C ARG A 1107 31.64 -21.73 -19.44
N LYS A 1108 31.51 -23.05 -19.59
CA LYS A 1108 30.79 -23.66 -20.72
C LYS A 1108 29.30 -23.27 -20.64
N GLY A 1109 28.76 -22.64 -21.69
CA GLY A 1109 27.34 -22.35 -21.84
C GLY A 1109 26.60 -23.41 -22.66
N TRP A 1110 25.57 -23.00 -23.41
CA TRP A 1110 24.73 -23.88 -24.24
C TRP A 1110 25.16 -23.86 -25.71
N LEU A 1111 24.82 -24.92 -26.47
CA LEU A 1111 25.07 -25.04 -27.91
C LEU A 1111 26.53 -24.79 -28.35
N VAL A 1112 27.50 -25.04 -27.46
CA VAL A 1112 28.93 -24.79 -27.69
C VAL A 1112 29.78 -26.06 -27.63
N ASP A 1113 29.19 -27.25 -27.66
CA ASP A 1113 29.95 -28.52 -27.57
C ASP A 1113 31.04 -28.63 -28.65
N ALA A 1114 30.72 -28.22 -29.89
CA ALA A 1114 31.70 -28.19 -30.98
C ALA A 1114 32.83 -27.17 -30.75
N LEU A 1115 32.51 -26.01 -30.17
CA LEU A 1115 33.51 -24.98 -29.82
C LEU A 1115 34.42 -25.48 -28.69
N VAL A 1116 33.85 -26.06 -27.64
CA VAL A 1116 34.60 -26.63 -26.52
C VAL A 1116 35.54 -27.73 -27.00
N ALA A 1117 35.04 -28.68 -27.80
CA ALA A 1117 35.86 -29.73 -28.39
C ALA A 1117 37.01 -29.15 -29.24
N LYS A 1118 36.76 -28.07 -29.99
CA LYS A 1118 37.79 -27.38 -30.77
C LYS A 1118 38.83 -26.68 -29.89
N ILE A 1119 38.45 -26.09 -28.76
CA ILE A 1119 39.38 -25.49 -27.79
C ILE A 1119 40.25 -26.57 -27.14
N GLU A 1120 39.64 -27.64 -26.66
CA GLU A 1120 40.32 -28.74 -25.95
C GLU A 1120 41.32 -29.50 -26.82
N THR A 1121 41.07 -29.57 -28.13
CA THR A 1121 41.95 -30.23 -29.11
C THR A 1121 42.89 -29.26 -29.85
N HIS A 1122 42.90 -27.97 -29.48
CA HIS A 1122 43.62 -26.95 -30.23
C HIS A 1122 45.15 -27.10 -30.08
N PRO A 1123 45.95 -27.06 -31.18
CA PRO A 1123 47.41 -27.24 -31.11
C PRO A 1123 48.15 -26.22 -30.25
N PHE A 1124 47.56 -25.03 -30.05
CA PHE A 1124 48.12 -23.95 -29.25
C PHE A 1124 47.52 -23.84 -27.82
N LEU A 1125 46.70 -24.80 -27.40
CA LEU A 1125 46.17 -24.82 -26.03
C LEU A 1125 47.31 -24.88 -25.01
N ASN A 1126 47.18 -24.15 -23.90
CA ASN A 1126 48.17 -24.02 -22.82
C ASN A 1126 49.54 -23.45 -23.26
N THR A 1127 49.66 -22.91 -24.48
CA THR A 1127 50.88 -22.24 -24.95
C THR A 1127 50.60 -20.84 -25.49
N ARG A 1128 49.54 -20.68 -26.29
CA ARG A 1128 49.06 -19.37 -26.77
C ARG A 1128 47.54 -19.17 -26.62
N LEU A 1129 46.78 -20.25 -26.45
CA LEU A 1129 45.35 -20.24 -26.14
C LEU A 1129 45.14 -20.77 -24.73
N PHE A 1130 44.44 -20.02 -23.88
CA PHE A 1130 44.09 -20.44 -22.53
C PHE A 1130 42.59 -20.27 -22.29
N TRP A 1131 41.93 -21.28 -21.73
CA TRP A 1131 40.53 -21.21 -21.33
C TRP A 1131 40.39 -21.60 -19.86
N PHE A 1132 39.88 -20.67 -19.06
CA PHE A 1132 39.65 -20.87 -17.64
C PHE A 1132 38.16 -20.80 -17.30
N SER A 1133 37.61 -21.90 -16.80
CA SER A 1133 36.16 -22.06 -16.58
C SER A 1133 35.71 -21.88 -15.13
N ASN A 1134 36.61 -21.95 -14.15
CA ASN A 1134 36.26 -21.89 -12.72
C ASN A 1134 37.11 -20.87 -11.95
N ILE A 1135 36.90 -19.59 -12.25
CA ILE A 1135 37.64 -18.48 -11.67
C ILE A 1135 36.67 -17.61 -10.85
N ASP A 1136 37.11 -17.18 -9.66
CA ASP A 1136 36.35 -16.26 -8.80
C ASP A 1136 36.62 -14.79 -9.18
N ASP A 1137 35.86 -13.87 -8.58
CA ASP A 1137 35.96 -12.43 -8.88
C ASP A 1137 37.34 -11.85 -8.52
N VAL A 1138 38.02 -12.41 -7.51
CA VAL A 1138 39.37 -11.98 -7.08
C VAL A 1138 40.43 -12.37 -8.12
N ALA A 1139 40.35 -13.58 -8.66
CA ALA A 1139 41.25 -14.01 -9.72
C ALA A 1139 40.90 -13.35 -11.06
N LEU A 1140 39.62 -13.12 -11.36
CA LEU A 1140 39.19 -12.34 -12.53
C LEU A 1140 39.74 -10.91 -12.50
N GLU A 1141 39.74 -10.25 -11.33
CA GLU A 1141 40.39 -8.95 -11.11
C GLU A 1141 41.87 -8.97 -11.56
N ARG A 1142 42.59 -10.04 -11.21
CA ARG A 1142 44.00 -10.19 -11.60
C ARG A 1142 44.16 -10.38 -13.12
N PHE A 1143 43.30 -11.16 -13.77
CA PHE A 1143 43.31 -11.32 -15.23
C PHE A 1143 43.10 -10.00 -15.95
N TYR A 1144 42.19 -9.16 -15.46
CA TYR A 1144 42.08 -7.82 -16.01
C TYR A 1144 43.36 -7.00 -15.79
N SER A 1145 43.92 -6.99 -14.57
CA SER A 1145 45.08 -6.15 -14.24
C SER A 1145 46.35 -6.39 -15.07
N GLN A 1146 46.49 -7.58 -15.68
CA GLN A 1146 47.66 -7.97 -16.47
C GLN A 1146 47.39 -8.08 -17.98
N ALA A 1147 46.12 -7.94 -18.41
CA ALA A 1147 45.77 -8.03 -19.83
C ALA A 1147 46.31 -6.83 -20.63
N LEU A 1148 46.80 -7.09 -21.85
CA LEU A 1148 47.15 -6.02 -22.80
C LEU A 1148 45.92 -5.29 -23.32
N GLY A 1149 44.82 -6.01 -23.52
CA GLY A 1149 43.59 -5.49 -24.12
C GLY A 1149 42.43 -6.45 -23.91
N LEU A 1150 41.20 -5.93 -23.93
CA LEU A 1150 39.98 -6.73 -23.88
C LEU A 1150 39.38 -6.88 -25.29
N ILE A 1151 39.00 -8.10 -25.67
CA ILE A 1151 38.22 -8.39 -26.87
C ILE A 1151 36.76 -8.69 -26.48
N ALA A 1152 35.83 -7.94 -27.05
CA ALA A 1152 34.39 -8.13 -26.91
C ALA A 1152 33.77 -8.38 -28.30
N ALA A 1153 33.73 -9.65 -28.72
CA ALA A 1153 33.39 -10.03 -30.10
C ALA A 1153 31.91 -10.40 -30.32
N SER A 1154 31.06 -10.21 -29.31
CA SER A 1154 29.67 -10.62 -29.32
C SER A 1154 28.88 -10.06 -30.49
N TYR A 1155 28.10 -10.91 -31.16
CA TYR A 1155 27.18 -10.53 -32.24
C TYR A 1155 25.98 -9.75 -31.72
N ALA A 1156 25.60 -9.95 -30.45
CA ALA A 1156 24.55 -9.22 -29.76
C ALA A 1156 24.70 -9.33 -28.22
N GLU A 1157 24.34 -8.28 -27.49
CA GLU A 1157 24.43 -8.17 -26.02
C GLU A 1157 23.32 -7.26 -25.50
N GLY A 1158 22.95 -7.42 -24.22
CA GLY A 1158 22.04 -6.48 -23.53
C GLY A 1158 22.73 -5.26 -22.92
N TYR A 1159 24.04 -5.36 -22.59
CA TYR A 1159 24.80 -4.25 -21.99
C TYR A 1159 26.31 -4.31 -22.29
N GLY A 1160 27.00 -5.38 -21.86
CA GLY A 1160 28.45 -5.51 -22.05
C GLY A 1160 29.30 -5.17 -20.82
N LEU A 1161 28.98 -5.77 -19.66
CA LEU A 1161 29.73 -5.59 -18.41
C LEU A 1161 31.27 -5.69 -18.54
N PRO A 1162 31.85 -6.61 -19.36
CA PRO A 1162 33.30 -6.67 -19.54
C PRO A 1162 33.92 -5.35 -20.03
N LEU A 1163 33.22 -4.57 -20.87
CA LEU A 1163 33.74 -3.29 -21.37
C LEU A 1163 33.98 -2.31 -20.22
N ILE A 1164 33.05 -2.24 -19.29
CA ILE A 1164 33.11 -1.33 -18.14
C ILE A 1164 34.17 -1.82 -17.13
N GLU A 1165 34.23 -3.13 -16.92
CA GLU A 1165 35.29 -3.76 -16.11
C GLU A 1165 36.69 -3.44 -16.68
N ALA A 1166 36.90 -3.55 -18.00
CA ALA A 1166 38.15 -3.17 -18.63
C ALA A 1166 38.44 -1.66 -18.53
N ALA A 1167 37.41 -0.83 -18.71
CA ALA A 1167 37.53 0.63 -18.62
C ALA A 1167 37.98 1.12 -17.24
N LYS A 1168 37.49 0.50 -16.17
CA LYS A 1168 37.90 0.79 -14.78
C LYS A 1168 39.41 0.65 -14.57
N ARG A 1169 40.08 -0.15 -15.39
CA ARG A 1169 41.53 -0.44 -15.33
C ARG A 1169 42.31 0.20 -16.47
N GLY A 1170 41.66 1.00 -17.31
CA GLY A 1170 42.29 1.66 -18.46
C GLY A 1170 42.76 0.70 -19.56
N ILE A 1171 42.23 -0.53 -19.60
CA ILE A 1171 42.59 -1.54 -20.59
C ILE A 1171 41.89 -1.20 -21.90
N ALA A 1172 42.63 -1.05 -23.00
CA ALA A 1172 42.03 -0.74 -24.30
C ALA A 1172 41.13 -1.88 -24.79
N ILE A 1173 40.06 -1.51 -25.52
CA ILE A 1173 38.97 -2.42 -25.87
C ILE A 1173 38.90 -2.57 -27.40
N PHE A 1174 38.77 -3.82 -27.86
CA PHE A 1174 38.42 -4.20 -29.23
C PHE A 1174 37.03 -4.83 -29.24
N ALA A 1175 36.03 -4.05 -29.62
CA ALA A 1175 34.62 -4.42 -29.52
C ALA A 1175 33.99 -4.58 -30.90
N ARG A 1176 33.02 -5.48 -31.07
CA ARG A 1176 32.20 -5.49 -32.28
C ARG A 1176 31.37 -4.20 -32.38
N ASP A 1177 31.15 -3.70 -33.59
CA ASP A 1177 30.30 -2.54 -33.82
C ASP A 1177 28.80 -2.88 -33.69
N ILE A 1178 28.30 -2.92 -32.45
CA ILE A 1178 26.88 -3.12 -32.14
C ILE A 1178 26.33 -1.96 -31.30
N PRO A 1179 25.01 -1.65 -31.39
CA PRO A 1179 24.42 -0.47 -30.74
C PRO A 1179 24.75 -0.34 -29.25
N VAL A 1180 24.63 -1.42 -28.48
CA VAL A 1180 24.87 -1.37 -27.03
C VAL A 1180 26.35 -1.14 -26.66
N PHE A 1181 27.29 -1.63 -27.46
CA PHE A 1181 28.72 -1.33 -27.24
C PHE A 1181 29.06 0.11 -27.63
N ARG A 1182 28.32 0.71 -28.57
CA ARG A 1182 28.39 2.15 -28.86
C ARG A 1182 27.79 2.98 -27.74
N GLU A 1183 26.69 2.54 -27.15
CA GLU A 1183 26.09 3.18 -25.97
C GLU A 1183 27.06 3.18 -24.78
N VAL A 1184 27.64 2.02 -24.44
CA VAL A 1184 28.49 1.88 -23.25
C VAL A 1184 29.86 2.52 -23.45
N ALA A 1185 30.55 2.23 -24.57
CA ALA A 1185 31.95 2.65 -24.76
C ALA A 1185 32.11 3.90 -25.65
N GLY A 1186 31.07 4.37 -26.35
CA GLY A 1186 31.11 5.58 -27.17
C GLY A 1186 32.24 5.57 -28.21
N SER A 1187 33.15 6.55 -28.12
CA SER A 1187 34.35 6.64 -28.96
C SER A 1187 35.62 6.11 -28.26
N ARG A 1188 35.49 5.44 -27.11
CA ARG A 1188 36.58 4.99 -26.23
C ARG A 1188 36.93 3.50 -26.41
N ALA A 1189 36.52 2.90 -27.53
CA ALA A 1189 36.90 1.56 -27.94
C ALA A 1189 37.27 1.54 -29.43
N THR A 1190 38.05 0.54 -29.84
CA THR A 1190 38.24 0.22 -31.25
C THR A 1190 37.15 -0.72 -31.70
N TYR A 1191 36.41 -0.34 -32.74
CA TYR A 1191 35.28 -1.12 -33.24
C TYR A 1191 35.62 -1.89 -34.51
N PHE A 1192 35.03 -3.08 -34.66
CA PHE A 1192 35.14 -3.89 -35.86
C PHE A 1192 33.79 -4.49 -36.27
N ASP A 1193 33.57 -4.63 -37.57
CA ASP A 1193 32.38 -5.27 -38.16
C ASP A 1193 32.75 -6.39 -39.15
N ARG A 1194 34.00 -6.40 -39.64
CA ARG A 1194 34.49 -7.33 -40.65
C ARG A 1194 34.74 -8.74 -40.11
N THR A 1195 34.75 -9.72 -41.01
CA THR A 1195 34.97 -11.14 -40.72
C THR A 1195 36.12 -11.72 -41.55
N GLY A 1196 36.53 -12.96 -41.26
CA GLY A 1196 37.57 -13.67 -42.02
C GLY A 1196 38.91 -12.92 -42.03
N ASN A 1197 39.58 -12.88 -43.19
CA ASN A 1197 40.90 -12.25 -43.32
C ASN A 1197 40.91 -10.77 -42.93
N ALA A 1198 39.82 -10.03 -43.14
CA ALA A 1198 39.76 -8.62 -42.77
C ALA A 1198 39.82 -8.42 -41.25
N LEU A 1199 39.16 -9.28 -40.48
CA LEU A 1199 39.26 -9.30 -39.02
C LEU A 1199 40.69 -9.60 -38.54
N VAL A 1200 41.40 -10.51 -39.20
CA VAL A 1200 42.80 -10.82 -38.89
C VAL A 1200 43.67 -9.57 -39.01
N HIS A 1201 43.48 -8.78 -40.07
CA HIS A 1201 44.23 -7.53 -40.27
C HIS A 1201 43.87 -6.47 -39.21
N GLU A 1202 42.59 -6.29 -38.89
CA GLU A 1202 42.14 -5.33 -37.88
C GLU A 1202 42.61 -5.70 -36.47
N LEU A 1203 42.56 -6.99 -36.13
CA LEU A 1203 43.05 -7.53 -34.87
C LEU A 1203 44.57 -7.38 -34.76
N SER A 1204 45.33 -7.69 -35.82
CA SER A 1204 46.78 -7.46 -35.85
C SER A 1204 47.12 -5.99 -35.63
N ALA A 1205 46.48 -5.10 -36.40
CA ALA A 1205 46.72 -3.66 -36.29
C ALA A 1205 46.32 -3.10 -34.92
N TRP A 1206 45.30 -3.67 -34.26
CA TRP A 1206 44.97 -3.31 -32.90
C TRP A 1206 46.00 -3.82 -31.89
N ILE A 1207 46.47 -5.07 -32.00
CA ILE A 1207 47.53 -5.64 -31.15
C ILE A 1207 48.84 -4.82 -31.28
N ASP A 1208 49.20 -4.40 -32.49
CA ASP A 1208 50.37 -3.54 -32.70
C ASP A 1208 50.22 -2.18 -31.99
N ARG A 1209 49.01 -1.59 -32.06
CA ARG A 1209 48.69 -0.36 -31.32
C ARG A 1209 48.72 -0.56 -29.80
N LEU A 1210 48.33 -1.73 -29.28
CA LEU A 1210 48.46 -2.05 -27.85
C LEU A 1210 49.93 -2.06 -27.42
N ARG A 1211 50.79 -2.76 -28.17
CA ARG A 1211 52.23 -2.86 -27.90
C ARG A 1211 52.93 -1.51 -27.95
N ASN A 1212 52.53 -0.67 -28.91
CA ASN A 1212 53.05 0.69 -29.07
C ASN A 1212 52.40 1.72 -28.14
N LYS A 1213 51.45 1.32 -27.28
CA LYS A 1213 50.66 2.20 -26.40
C LYS A 1213 49.94 3.34 -27.13
N THR A 1214 49.55 3.11 -28.39
CA THR A 1214 48.80 4.05 -29.24
C THR A 1214 47.36 3.60 -29.49
N ALA A 1215 46.91 2.54 -28.83
CA ALA A 1215 45.51 2.11 -28.88
C ALA A 1215 44.60 3.15 -28.21
N ILE A 1216 43.35 3.22 -28.65
CA ILE A 1216 42.34 4.12 -28.04
C ILE A 1216 42.18 3.71 -26.56
N PRO A 1217 42.42 4.63 -25.61
CA PRO A 1217 42.26 4.32 -24.20
C PRO A 1217 40.78 4.23 -23.84
N SER A 1218 40.44 3.26 -23.00
CA SER A 1218 39.08 3.10 -22.44
C SER A 1218 38.80 4.04 -21.26
N THR A 1219 39.80 4.82 -20.82
CA THR A 1219 39.64 5.82 -19.77
C THR A 1219 38.63 6.88 -20.18
N GLY A 1220 37.68 7.18 -19.28
CA GLY A 1220 36.59 8.12 -19.52
C GLY A 1220 35.28 7.49 -20.01
N ILE A 1221 35.20 6.16 -20.16
CA ILE A 1221 33.90 5.46 -20.19
C ILE A 1221 33.23 5.65 -18.81
N PRO A 1222 31.95 6.06 -18.75
CA PRO A 1222 31.24 6.18 -17.48
C PRO A 1222 31.17 4.83 -16.75
N VAL A 1223 31.61 4.80 -15.49
CA VAL A 1223 31.58 3.61 -14.65
C VAL A 1223 30.61 3.87 -13.49
N LEU A 1224 29.60 3.00 -13.36
CA LEU A 1224 28.67 3.05 -12.23
C LEU A 1224 29.05 2.04 -11.15
N THR A 1225 28.83 2.41 -9.89
CA THR A 1225 28.77 1.47 -8.76
C THR A 1225 27.44 0.72 -8.77
N TRP A 1226 27.37 -0.41 -8.06
CA TRP A 1226 26.07 -1.10 -7.91
C TRP A 1226 25.04 -0.24 -7.16
N ALA A 1227 25.49 0.55 -6.18
CA ALA A 1227 24.64 1.52 -5.49
C ALA A 1227 24.03 2.55 -6.46
N GLN A 1228 24.81 3.07 -7.41
CA GLN A 1228 24.32 4.00 -8.43
C GLN A 1228 23.36 3.33 -9.40
N SER A 1229 23.65 2.10 -9.84
CA SER A 1229 22.75 1.29 -10.68
C SER A 1229 21.40 1.05 -10.00
N ALA A 1230 21.42 0.60 -8.74
CA ALA A 1230 20.21 0.39 -7.95
C ALA A 1230 19.41 1.69 -7.77
N ALA A 1231 20.08 2.82 -7.50
CA ALA A 1231 19.44 4.13 -7.42
C ALA A 1231 18.80 4.58 -8.74
N GLN A 1232 19.44 4.32 -9.88
CA GLN A 1232 18.83 4.58 -11.19
C GLN A 1232 17.61 3.69 -11.44
N LEU A 1233 17.69 2.39 -11.15
CA LEU A 1233 16.53 1.49 -11.25
C LEU A 1233 15.38 1.96 -10.35
N LEU A 1234 15.68 2.35 -9.11
CA LEU A 1234 14.70 2.91 -8.19
C LEU A 1234 14.05 4.19 -8.73
N THR A 1235 14.80 5.02 -9.45
CA THR A 1235 14.27 6.23 -10.12
C THR A 1235 13.37 5.87 -11.29
N VAL A 1236 13.67 4.79 -12.02
CA VAL A 1236 12.84 4.31 -13.14
C VAL A 1236 11.50 3.76 -12.65
N ILE A 1237 11.49 3.03 -11.52
CA ILE A 1237 10.27 2.40 -10.99
C ILE A 1237 9.46 3.34 -10.09
N ARG A 1238 10.07 4.39 -9.52
CA ARG A 1238 9.36 5.40 -8.73
C ARG A 1238 8.79 6.48 -9.64
N GLU A 1239 7.56 6.89 -9.37
CA GLU A 1239 7.02 8.10 -9.98
C GLU A 1239 7.61 9.35 -9.32
N PRO A 1240 7.73 10.47 -10.06
CA PRO A 1240 7.95 11.76 -9.41
C PRO A 1240 6.83 11.95 -8.39
N GLU A 1241 7.18 12.23 -7.13
CA GLU A 1241 6.20 12.55 -6.09
C GLU A 1241 5.24 13.60 -6.67
N SER A 1242 3.96 13.25 -6.81
CA SER A 1242 2.92 14.23 -7.13
C SER A 1242 3.08 15.31 -6.07
N ARG A 1243 3.48 16.52 -6.48
CA ARG A 1243 3.43 17.69 -5.61
C ARG A 1243 2.00 17.75 -5.11
N ALA A 1244 1.78 17.36 -3.86
CA ALA A 1244 0.53 17.63 -3.17
C ALA A 1244 0.40 19.15 -3.16
N SER A 1245 -0.41 19.66 -4.09
CA SER A 1245 -0.87 21.04 -4.13
C SER A 1245 -2.28 21.09 -3.61
#